data_AF-F3MB03-F1
#
_entry.id   AF-F3MB03-F1
#
_cell.length_a   1.000
_cell.length_b   1.000
_cell.length_c   1.000
_cell.angle_alpha   90.00
_cell.angle_beta   90.00
_cell.angle_gamma   90.00
#
_symmetry.space_group_name_H-M   'P 1'
#
loop_
_entity.id
_entity.type
_entity.pdbx_description
1 polymer ?
#
loop_
_entity_poly.entity_id
_entity_poly.type
_entity_poly.pdbx_seq_one_letter_code
_entity_poly.pdbx_strand_id
1 'polypeptide(L)'
;MTLEIESKKWYPLLLGKIDGELLALQDYEEEYYWNKVDEVSLKYFIKHVLGTPWQNHLGLSLLCVTDRRLTPQSIYNLLSNLNARFKNLFEAAEISTMDEFNYPIVEKYLTGELLNNHTERQRQSFLTAYNSFFFNMSKWITTKFTKEQQNTLQKYLLPKLPFDNRDFTARTKAIVSAKENRKIETSAVTPLLPEIRAEAHFRWNQVKRLREAVQDVLEVAKQNNKPLPIEFNYEESEYTNERWHFILWDKISFGEYHDVGTSTENEVFLEFIKAEKLEDGSPGDGLWFLDILKRRLIGIWSNDYVSKDERDEIVNYLKQWGYENAESGQAPFFHRNPGLLTQGVYIVRNARKFDKQLINLEPIYAACMFARFALDIITSSGARMNELLQISYDKKCCIVTVDNHNDTSRRNYIFRLIPKGREEEENYYMPEQVFQFMNEIIKFLKDSYKSDSIPEVEYSLATRKHLMINKRYVFQYQNRHLNESTINAIIRFILHGLIIQTSEGNQVVLKSHLLRHAFATHAVQTEKVPIDIVKSLLHQKDLSVTEYYSAPTHQQISDTIDSLHDNWVSFVDIQKGILRGPDELQEIYDDYKEKVGTLSKVVGGICTTDSVCPTKLACVGCAAKVPQPEFKQEIKAYLQWAEESEAMFNKNGMLLEAKKMKISKNRAKNELKEIELMERYQRDEHYEPRVRIKH
;
A
#
# COMPACT_ATOMS: atom_id res chain seq x y z
N MET A 1 -16.70 -39.78 30.06
CA MET A 1 -16.19 -38.43 29.73
C MET A 1 -14.67 -38.34 29.62
N THR A 2 -13.87 -38.99 30.49
CA THR A 2 -12.40 -38.84 30.55
C THR A 2 -11.64 -39.31 29.30
N LEU A 3 -12.08 -40.38 28.62
CA LEU A 3 -11.37 -40.93 27.44
C LEU A 3 -11.46 -40.05 26.18
N GLU A 4 -12.49 -39.21 26.05
CA GLU A 4 -12.73 -38.45 24.81
C GLU A 4 -11.94 -37.14 24.77
N ILE A 5 -11.81 -36.44 25.91
CA ILE A 5 -11.03 -35.21 26.00
C ILE A 5 -9.52 -35.48 25.90
N GLU A 6 -9.06 -36.61 26.45
CA GLU A 6 -7.67 -37.07 26.40
C GLU A 6 -7.16 -37.33 24.97
N SER A 7 -8.08 -37.62 24.03
CA SER A 7 -7.76 -37.83 22.62
C SER A 7 -7.52 -36.53 21.82
N LYS A 8 -7.88 -35.37 22.38
CA LYS A 8 -7.81 -34.08 21.66
C LYS A 8 -6.39 -33.54 21.65
N LYS A 9 -5.90 -33.11 20.49
CA LYS A 9 -4.51 -32.62 20.30
C LYS A 9 -4.13 -31.45 21.22
N TRP A 10 -5.08 -30.58 21.58
CA TRP A 10 -4.85 -29.43 22.46
C TRP A 10 -4.83 -29.80 23.96
N TYR A 11 -5.48 -30.89 24.36
CA TYR A 11 -5.65 -31.27 25.75
C TYR A 11 -4.33 -31.49 26.49
N PRO A 12 -3.38 -32.32 26.02
CA PRO A 12 -2.11 -32.52 26.71
C PRO A 12 -1.25 -31.25 26.77
N LEU A 13 -1.48 -30.28 25.87
CA LEU A 13 -0.75 -29.02 25.85
C LEU A 13 -1.21 -28.05 26.95
N LEU A 14 -2.48 -28.14 27.34
CA LEU A 14 -3.15 -27.26 28.30
C LEU A 14 -3.40 -27.90 29.67
N LEU A 15 -3.38 -29.24 29.75
CA LEU A 15 -3.59 -30.00 30.98
C LEU A 15 -2.62 -29.56 32.09
N GLY A 16 -3.15 -29.29 33.28
CA GLY A 16 -2.38 -28.82 34.44
C GLY A 16 -1.85 -27.39 34.33
N LYS A 17 -2.12 -26.69 33.22
CA LYS A 17 -1.67 -25.31 32.99
C LYS A 17 -2.83 -24.32 32.94
N ILE A 18 -4.03 -24.78 32.64
CA ILE A 18 -5.28 -24.01 32.79
C ILE A 18 -6.15 -24.72 33.82
N ASP A 19 -7.02 -23.96 34.47
CA ASP A 19 -8.05 -24.50 35.36
C ASP A 19 -8.92 -25.59 34.71
N GLY A 20 -9.18 -26.67 35.45
CA GLY A 20 -9.87 -27.85 34.92
C GLY A 20 -11.27 -27.57 34.37
N GLU A 21 -12.01 -26.66 35.03
CA GLU A 21 -13.37 -26.28 34.59
C GLU A 21 -13.35 -25.47 33.28
N LEU A 22 -12.31 -24.67 33.04
CA LEU A 22 -12.12 -23.95 31.78
C LEU A 22 -11.60 -24.88 30.66
N LEU A 23 -10.77 -25.87 31.01
CA LEU A 23 -10.26 -26.86 30.08
C LEU A 23 -11.35 -27.78 29.54
N ALA A 24 -12.30 -28.16 30.40
CA ALA A 24 -13.42 -29.04 30.08
C ALA A 24 -14.69 -28.30 29.62
N LEU A 25 -14.61 -27.00 29.31
CA LEU A 25 -15.78 -26.19 28.96
C LEU A 25 -16.37 -26.63 27.61
N GLN A 26 -17.64 -27.04 27.65
CA GLN A 26 -18.43 -27.49 26.50
C GLN A 26 -19.57 -26.52 26.19
N ASP A 27 -20.01 -26.51 24.94
CA ASP A 27 -21.22 -25.83 24.52
C ASP A 27 -22.49 -26.68 24.75
N TYR A 28 -23.63 -26.20 24.25
CA TYR A 28 -24.93 -26.88 24.37
C TYR A 28 -25.06 -28.13 23.48
N GLU A 29 -24.14 -28.34 22.54
CA GLU A 29 -24.03 -29.55 21.69
C GLU A 29 -22.99 -30.52 22.26
N GLU A 30 -22.54 -30.31 23.50
CA GLU A 30 -21.48 -31.07 24.19
C GLU A 30 -20.10 -31.00 23.49
N GLU A 31 -19.90 -30.04 22.58
CA GLU A 31 -18.63 -29.83 21.91
C GLU A 31 -17.71 -28.93 22.76
N TYR A 32 -16.46 -29.35 22.96
CA TYR A 32 -15.46 -28.54 23.66
C TYR A 32 -15.15 -27.25 22.89
N TYR A 33 -15.24 -26.09 23.55
CA TYR A 33 -14.93 -24.80 22.91
C TYR A 33 -13.50 -24.73 22.35
N TRP A 34 -12.54 -25.42 22.97
CA TRP A 34 -11.16 -25.51 22.49
C TRP A 34 -11.03 -26.16 21.11
N ASN A 35 -11.99 -26.98 20.66
CA ASN A 35 -12.00 -27.54 19.30
C ASN A 35 -12.21 -26.45 18.24
N LYS A 36 -12.87 -25.34 18.59
CA LYS A 36 -13.22 -24.25 17.67
C LYS A 36 -12.12 -23.22 17.55
N VAL A 37 -11.09 -23.27 18.40
CA VAL A 37 -10.01 -22.29 18.44
C VAL A 37 -9.06 -22.49 17.27
N ASP A 38 -8.83 -21.44 16.50
CA ASP A 38 -7.88 -21.43 15.40
C ASP A 38 -6.44 -21.77 15.86
N GLU A 39 -5.72 -22.55 15.05
CA GLU A 39 -4.39 -23.08 15.37
C GLU A 39 -3.36 -21.98 15.65
N VAL A 40 -3.42 -20.83 14.96
CA VAL A 40 -2.49 -19.71 15.16
C VAL A 40 -2.70 -19.08 16.54
N SER A 41 -3.96 -18.88 16.91
CA SER A 41 -4.32 -18.30 18.22
C SER A 41 -3.97 -19.27 19.35
N LEU A 42 -4.21 -20.57 19.18
CA LEU A 42 -3.84 -21.60 20.14
C LEU A 42 -2.33 -21.69 20.34
N LYS A 43 -1.53 -21.72 19.25
CA LYS A 43 -0.06 -21.73 19.32
C LYS A 43 0.48 -20.51 20.05
N TYR A 44 -0.07 -19.32 19.76
CA TYR A 44 0.33 -18.09 20.46
C TYR A 44 0.03 -18.16 21.94
N PHE A 45 -1.19 -18.57 22.29
CA PHE A 45 -1.62 -18.71 23.68
C PHE A 45 -0.69 -19.66 24.45
N ILE A 46 -0.41 -20.84 23.90
CA ILE A 46 0.48 -21.83 24.52
C ILE A 46 1.89 -21.27 24.73
N LYS A 47 2.43 -20.58 23.72
CA LYS A 47 3.82 -20.11 23.74
C LYS A 47 4.02 -18.85 24.59
N HIS A 48 3.03 -17.96 24.68
CA HIS A 48 3.24 -16.61 25.20
C HIS A 48 2.34 -16.21 26.37
N VAL A 49 1.29 -16.98 26.67
CA VAL A 49 0.30 -16.68 27.72
C VAL A 49 0.33 -17.70 28.85
N LEU A 50 0.58 -18.98 28.57
CA LEU A 50 0.71 -19.98 29.63
C LEU A 50 1.86 -19.63 30.60
N GLY A 51 1.62 -19.85 31.89
CA GLY A 51 2.53 -19.49 32.98
C GLY A 51 2.44 -18.02 33.42
N THR A 52 1.55 -17.22 32.82
CA THR A 52 1.31 -15.83 33.26
C THR A 52 0.18 -15.75 34.30
N PRO A 53 0.17 -14.73 35.17
CA PRO A 53 -0.89 -14.52 36.16
C PRO A 53 -2.30 -14.40 35.55
N TRP A 54 -2.42 -13.96 34.29
CA TRP A 54 -3.67 -13.77 33.58
C TRP A 54 -4.04 -14.90 32.61
N GLN A 55 -3.35 -16.06 32.69
CA GLN A 55 -3.55 -17.16 31.73
C GLN A 55 -5.01 -17.64 31.63
N ASN A 56 -5.71 -17.81 32.76
CA ASN A 56 -7.10 -18.27 32.78
C ASN A 56 -8.05 -17.18 32.26
N HIS A 57 -7.75 -15.91 32.54
CA HIS A 57 -8.51 -14.75 32.05
C HIS A 57 -8.44 -14.63 30.53
N LEU A 58 -7.24 -14.74 29.96
CA LEU A 58 -7.06 -14.74 28.51
C LEU A 58 -7.54 -16.04 27.87
N GLY A 59 -7.50 -17.17 28.57
CA GLY A 59 -8.08 -18.44 28.13
C GLY A 59 -9.59 -18.31 27.94
N LEU A 60 -10.29 -17.78 28.95
CA LEU A 60 -11.72 -17.51 28.86
C LEU A 60 -12.06 -16.49 27.77
N SER A 61 -11.25 -15.43 27.66
CA SER A 61 -11.39 -14.42 26.60
C SER A 61 -11.28 -15.06 25.21
N LEU A 62 -10.29 -15.93 25.01
CA LEU A 62 -10.04 -16.64 23.76
C LEU A 62 -11.21 -17.55 23.36
N LEU A 63 -11.76 -18.32 24.31
CA LEU A 63 -12.94 -19.15 24.05
C LEU A 63 -14.16 -18.29 23.67
N CYS A 64 -14.39 -17.21 24.41
CA CYS A 64 -15.51 -16.30 24.15
C CYS A 64 -15.46 -15.68 22.74
N VAL A 65 -14.31 -15.16 22.32
CA VAL A 65 -14.22 -14.51 20.99
C VAL A 65 -14.21 -15.50 19.84
N THR A 66 -13.75 -16.74 20.10
CA THR A 66 -13.87 -17.86 19.17
C THR A 66 -15.33 -18.24 18.96
N ASP A 67 -16.13 -18.40 20.02
CA ASP A 67 -17.56 -18.73 19.91
C ASP A 67 -18.36 -17.65 19.16
N ARG A 68 -17.95 -16.39 19.31
CA ARG A 68 -18.51 -15.26 18.56
C ARG A 68 -18.11 -15.22 17.09
N ARG A 69 -17.34 -16.20 16.60
CA ARG A 69 -16.89 -16.33 15.21
C ARG A 69 -16.16 -15.09 14.70
N LEU A 70 -15.37 -14.44 15.56
CA LEU A 70 -14.44 -13.41 15.08
C LEU A 70 -13.39 -14.04 14.16
N THR A 71 -12.88 -13.27 13.21
CA THR A 71 -11.86 -13.79 12.30
C THR A 71 -10.59 -14.16 13.08
N PRO A 72 -9.87 -15.23 12.71
CA PRO A 72 -8.67 -15.68 13.43
C PRO A 72 -7.64 -14.58 13.67
N GLN A 73 -7.40 -13.72 12.68
CA GLN A 73 -6.49 -12.59 12.81
C GLN A 73 -6.95 -11.56 13.86
N SER A 74 -8.27 -11.32 13.96
CA SER A 74 -8.82 -10.39 14.95
C SER A 74 -8.64 -10.94 16.36
N ILE A 75 -8.88 -12.25 16.53
CA ILE A 75 -8.64 -12.96 17.80
C ILE A 75 -7.16 -12.85 18.19
N TYR A 76 -6.26 -13.21 17.28
CA TYR A 76 -4.81 -13.12 17.50
C TYR A 76 -4.37 -11.70 17.87
N ASN A 77 -4.85 -10.67 17.15
CA ASN A 77 -4.50 -9.28 17.42
C ASN A 77 -5.00 -8.80 18.78
N LEU A 78 -6.23 -9.15 19.17
CA LEU A 78 -6.76 -8.79 20.49
C LEU A 78 -5.95 -9.46 21.60
N LEU A 79 -5.71 -10.77 21.47
CA LEU A 79 -4.97 -11.57 22.45
C LEU A 79 -3.52 -11.09 22.59
N SER A 80 -2.82 -10.88 21.48
CA SER A 80 -1.41 -10.48 21.49
C SER A 80 -1.19 -9.07 22.03
N ASN A 81 -2.04 -8.12 21.63
CA ASN A 81 -2.00 -6.76 22.16
C ASN A 81 -2.25 -6.73 23.67
N LEU A 82 -3.27 -7.44 24.14
CA LEU A 82 -3.60 -7.41 25.56
C LEU A 82 -2.51 -8.11 26.40
N ASN A 83 -2.03 -9.28 25.97
CA ASN A 83 -0.94 -9.99 26.64
C ASN A 83 0.33 -9.12 26.75
N ALA A 84 0.75 -8.47 25.66
CA ALA A 84 1.93 -7.59 25.67
C ALA A 84 1.76 -6.40 26.62
N ARG A 85 0.54 -5.90 26.80
CA ARG A 85 0.27 -4.78 27.70
C ARG A 85 0.17 -5.21 29.15
N PHE A 86 -0.41 -6.38 29.43
CA PHE A 86 -0.36 -6.96 30.77
C PHE A 86 1.06 -7.23 31.23
N LYS A 87 1.95 -7.77 30.37
CA LYS A 87 3.38 -7.91 30.72
C LYS A 87 3.99 -6.59 31.19
N ASN A 88 3.87 -5.55 30.37
CA ASN A 88 4.45 -4.25 30.68
C ASN A 88 3.82 -3.62 31.94
N LEU A 89 2.51 -3.76 32.12
CA LEU A 89 1.81 -3.19 33.28
C LEU A 89 2.12 -3.93 34.58
N PHE A 90 2.20 -5.26 34.54
CA PHE A 90 2.55 -6.06 35.71
C PHE A 90 3.98 -5.78 36.16
N GLU A 91 4.91 -5.68 35.21
CA GLU A 91 6.30 -5.30 35.49
C GLU A 91 6.39 -3.86 36.03
N ALA A 92 5.73 -2.90 35.38
CA ALA A 92 5.83 -1.49 35.79
C ALA A 92 5.07 -1.14 37.08
N ALA A 93 3.99 -1.86 37.40
CA ALA A 93 3.23 -1.69 38.64
C ALA A 93 3.67 -2.65 39.75
N GLU A 94 4.68 -3.49 39.49
CA GLU A 94 5.22 -4.48 40.43
C GLU A 94 4.17 -5.43 41.04
N ILE A 95 3.14 -5.78 40.25
CA ILE A 95 2.07 -6.69 40.68
C ILE A 95 2.34 -8.11 40.20
N SER A 96 1.94 -9.10 41.01
CA SER A 96 2.21 -10.52 40.74
C SER A 96 0.94 -11.33 40.40
N THR A 97 -0.24 -10.83 40.77
CA THR A 97 -1.51 -11.52 40.56
C THR A 97 -2.54 -10.64 39.86
N MET A 98 -3.56 -11.27 39.24
CA MET A 98 -4.65 -10.52 38.62
C MET A 98 -5.59 -9.84 39.64
N ASP A 99 -5.61 -10.29 40.89
CA ASP A 99 -6.41 -9.68 41.95
C ASP A 99 -5.87 -8.30 42.36
N GLU A 100 -4.57 -8.09 42.19
CA GLU A 100 -3.90 -6.79 42.40
C GLU A 100 -4.15 -5.81 41.23
N PHE A 101 -4.51 -6.33 40.05
CA PHE A 101 -4.73 -5.51 38.86
C PHE A 101 -6.03 -4.71 38.97
N ASN A 102 -5.91 -3.39 39.11
CA ASN A 102 -7.03 -2.52 39.48
C ASN A 102 -7.12 -1.24 38.64
N TYR A 103 -8.20 -0.48 38.86
CA TYR A 103 -8.49 0.78 38.20
C TYR A 103 -7.33 1.80 38.26
N PRO A 104 -6.76 2.13 39.44
CA PRO A 104 -5.67 3.10 39.54
C PRO A 104 -4.45 2.79 38.66
N ILE A 105 -4.08 1.52 38.53
CA ILE A 105 -2.95 1.12 37.65
C ILE A 105 -3.26 1.46 36.19
N VAL A 106 -4.48 1.15 35.75
CA VAL A 106 -4.90 1.45 34.38
C VAL A 106 -5.04 2.94 34.14
N GLU A 107 -5.58 3.70 35.09
CA GLU A 107 -5.69 5.15 35.03
C GLU A 107 -4.32 5.81 34.86
N LYS A 108 -3.33 5.46 35.70
CA LYS A 108 -1.95 5.94 35.59
C LYS A 108 -1.32 5.61 34.23
N TYR A 109 -1.61 4.44 33.69
CA TYR A 109 -1.14 4.06 32.36
C TYR A 109 -1.77 4.90 31.24
N LEU A 110 -3.09 5.10 31.29
CA LEU A 110 -3.83 5.84 30.27
C LEU A 110 -3.55 7.35 30.29
N THR A 111 -3.21 7.90 31.45
CA THR A 111 -2.78 9.30 31.63
C THR A 111 -1.30 9.52 31.32
N GLY A 112 -0.51 8.46 31.18
CA GLY A 112 0.92 8.52 30.86
C GLY A 112 1.83 8.69 32.08
N GLU A 113 1.28 8.64 33.30
CA GLU A 113 2.05 8.61 34.54
C GLU A 113 2.83 7.30 34.71
N LEU A 114 2.28 6.20 34.19
CA LEU A 114 2.94 4.90 34.11
C LEU A 114 3.32 4.58 32.65
N LEU A 115 4.56 4.11 32.43
CA LEU A 115 5.10 3.81 31.09
C LEU A 115 5.00 5.03 30.15
N ASN A 116 5.65 6.14 30.51
CA ASN A 116 5.61 7.41 29.78
C ASN A 116 6.10 7.29 28.31
N ASN A 117 7.05 6.40 28.05
CA ASN A 117 7.60 6.11 26.73
C ASN A 117 6.62 5.43 25.75
N HIS A 118 5.49 4.90 26.24
CA HIS A 118 4.46 4.37 25.36
C HIS A 118 3.75 5.51 24.60
N THR A 119 3.22 5.18 23.43
CA THR A 119 2.44 6.09 22.58
C THR A 119 0.96 6.08 22.95
N GLU A 120 0.25 7.17 22.67
CA GLU A 120 -1.21 7.26 22.83
C GLU A 120 -1.95 6.15 22.06
N ARG A 121 -1.42 5.72 20.91
CA ARG A 121 -1.94 4.61 20.13
C ARG A 121 -1.85 3.28 20.88
N GLN A 122 -0.76 3.03 21.60
CA GLN A 122 -0.61 1.82 22.42
C GLN A 122 -1.58 1.84 23.61
N ARG A 123 -1.78 3.00 24.25
CA ARG A 123 -2.76 3.21 25.33
C ARG A 123 -4.20 2.97 24.83
N GLN A 124 -4.57 3.57 23.70
CA GLN A 124 -5.88 3.38 23.07
C GLN A 124 -6.12 1.91 22.68
N SER A 125 -5.13 1.26 22.08
CA SER A 125 -5.24 -0.13 21.62
C SER A 125 -5.43 -1.09 22.78
N PHE A 126 -4.73 -0.86 23.91
CA PHE A 126 -4.96 -1.55 25.16
C PHE A 126 -6.40 -1.37 25.66
N LEU A 127 -6.86 -0.13 25.81
CA LEU A 127 -8.20 0.18 26.34
C LEU A 127 -9.31 -0.43 25.48
N THR A 128 -9.16 -0.37 24.16
CA THR A 128 -10.13 -0.93 23.20
C THR A 128 -10.17 -2.46 23.32
N ALA A 129 -9.00 -3.13 23.38
CA ALA A 129 -8.93 -4.58 23.50
C ALA A 129 -9.49 -5.05 24.86
N TYR A 130 -9.13 -4.37 25.95
CA TYR A 130 -9.60 -4.66 27.30
C TYR A 130 -11.13 -4.57 27.39
N ASN A 131 -11.69 -3.43 26.97
CA ASN A 131 -13.14 -3.20 27.02
C ASN A 131 -13.90 -4.17 26.11
N SER A 132 -13.36 -4.49 24.93
CA SER A 132 -13.94 -5.48 24.03
C SER A 132 -14.01 -6.86 24.69
N PHE A 133 -12.91 -7.36 25.28
CA PHE A 133 -12.94 -8.64 25.98
C PHE A 133 -13.85 -8.62 27.21
N PHE A 134 -13.75 -7.60 28.06
CA PHE A 134 -14.61 -7.49 29.24
C PHE A 134 -16.10 -7.53 28.87
N PHE A 135 -16.52 -6.70 27.91
CA PHE A 135 -17.91 -6.65 27.45
C PHE A 135 -18.35 -7.97 26.83
N ASN A 136 -17.53 -8.54 25.94
CA ASN A 136 -17.88 -9.77 25.25
C ASN A 136 -17.97 -10.95 26.21
N MET A 137 -17.02 -11.10 27.14
CA MET A 137 -17.04 -12.15 28.15
C MET A 137 -18.22 -11.99 29.11
N SER A 138 -18.45 -10.79 29.64
CA SER A 138 -19.55 -10.54 30.58
C SER A 138 -20.90 -10.91 29.96
N LYS A 139 -21.12 -10.51 28.70
CA LYS A 139 -22.33 -10.89 27.95
C LYS A 139 -22.39 -12.38 27.66
N TRP A 140 -21.26 -13.00 27.31
CA TRP A 140 -21.21 -14.42 26.97
C TRP A 140 -21.48 -15.30 28.19
N ILE A 141 -20.83 -15.03 29.32
CA ILE A 141 -21.04 -15.75 30.59
C ILE A 141 -22.51 -15.70 31.00
N THR A 142 -23.10 -14.51 30.98
CA THR A 142 -24.49 -14.28 31.41
C THR A 142 -25.53 -14.90 30.49
N THR A 143 -25.23 -15.09 29.20
CA THR A 143 -26.20 -15.57 28.20
C THR A 143 -26.04 -17.03 27.82
N LYS A 144 -24.85 -17.63 28.01
CA LYS A 144 -24.56 -19.00 27.53
C LYS A 144 -24.48 -20.06 28.61
N PHE A 145 -24.28 -19.68 29.88
CA PHE A 145 -23.97 -20.63 30.95
C PHE A 145 -25.00 -20.58 32.08
N THR A 146 -25.12 -21.69 32.81
CA THR A 146 -26.00 -21.81 33.98
C THR A 146 -25.48 -20.98 35.15
N LYS A 147 -26.32 -20.68 36.17
CA LYS A 147 -25.89 -19.90 37.35
C LYS A 147 -24.68 -20.51 38.08
N GLU A 148 -24.58 -21.83 38.11
CA GLU A 148 -23.47 -22.55 38.73
C GLU A 148 -22.16 -22.33 37.93
N GLN A 149 -22.20 -22.56 36.62
CA GLN A 149 -21.08 -22.29 35.73
C GLN A 149 -20.69 -20.81 35.71
N GLN A 150 -21.66 -19.90 35.80
CA GLN A 150 -21.39 -18.47 35.90
C GLN A 150 -20.55 -18.15 37.16
N ASN A 151 -20.89 -18.73 38.31
CA ASN A 151 -20.12 -18.52 39.54
C ASN A 151 -18.67 -19.02 39.40
N THR A 152 -18.47 -20.18 38.76
CA THR A 152 -17.11 -20.64 38.44
C THR A 152 -16.40 -19.66 37.53
N LEU A 153 -16.98 -19.31 36.39
CA LEU A 153 -16.29 -18.56 35.33
C LEU A 153 -16.07 -17.09 35.69
N GLN A 154 -16.87 -16.53 36.60
CA GLN A 154 -16.74 -15.14 37.05
C GLN A 154 -15.35 -14.84 37.65
N LYS A 155 -14.69 -15.81 38.29
CA LYS A 155 -13.33 -15.64 38.85
C LYS A 155 -12.26 -15.40 37.78
N TYR A 156 -12.57 -15.67 36.51
CA TYR A 156 -11.67 -15.43 35.37
C TYR A 156 -12.11 -14.24 34.50
N LEU A 157 -13.14 -13.51 34.93
CA LEU A 157 -13.54 -12.29 34.25
C LEU A 157 -12.49 -11.20 34.50
N LEU A 158 -12.14 -10.43 33.47
CA LEU A 158 -11.29 -9.27 33.65
C LEU A 158 -11.94 -8.26 34.63
N PRO A 159 -11.16 -7.59 35.49
CA PRO A 159 -11.71 -6.58 36.39
C PRO A 159 -12.51 -5.51 35.65
N LYS A 160 -13.70 -5.15 36.16
CA LYS A 160 -14.51 -4.10 35.56
C LYS A 160 -13.84 -2.74 35.82
N LEU A 161 -13.52 -2.02 34.75
CA LEU A 161 -13.06 -0.64 34.87
C LEU A 161 -14.28 0.29 34.97
N PRO A 162 -14.26 1.31 35.86
CA PRO A 162 -15.38 2.21 36.11
C PRO A 162 -15.56 3.28 35.00
N PHE A 163 -14.96 3.08 33.83
CA PHE A 163 -14.90 4.06 32.74
C PHE A 163 -15.08 3.41 31.37
N ASP A 164 -15.44 4.21 30.37
CA ASP A 164 -15.43 3.86 28.94
C ASP A 164 -14.27 4.58 28.23
N ASN A 165 -14.03 4.20 26.97
CA ASN A 165 -13.11 4.83 26.03
C ASN A 165 -13.29 6.36 25.86
N ARG A 166 -14.40 6.93 26.36
CA ARG A 166 -14.73 8.36 26.26
C ARG A 166 -14.13 9.18 27.40
N ASP A 167 -13.82 8.54 28.52
CA ASP A 167 -13.33 9.20 29.73
C ASP A 167 -11.84 9.57 29.62
N PHE A 168 -11.15 9.05 28.60
CA PHE A 168 -9.74 9.35 28.34
C PHE A 168 -9.54 10.07 27.01
N THR A 169 -8.78 11.16 27.08
CA THR A 169 -8.39 11.92 25.88
C THR A 169 -7.43 11.14 24.98
N ALA A 170 -6.80 10.05 25.46
CA ALA A 170 -5.84 9.26 24.70
C ALA A 170 -6.40 8.75 23.35
N ARG A 171 -7.66 8.28 23.34
CA ARG A 171 -8.33 7.89 22.10
C ARG A 171 -8.51 9.06 21.15
N THR A 172 -9.03 10.18 21.66
CA THR A 172 -9.26 11.39 20.86
C THR A 172 -7.95 11.94 20.31
N LYS A 173 -6.91 12.05 21.14
CA LYS A 173 -5.56 12.49 20.78
C LYS A 173 -4.93 11.57 19.74
N ALA A 174 -4.99 10.25 19.92
CA ALA A 174 -4.45 9.29 18.96
C ALA A 174 -5.18 9.37 17.60
N ILE A 175 -6.51 9.51 17.60
CA ILE A 175 -7.30 9.66 16.36
C ILE A 175 -7.00 10.99 15.68
N VAL A 176 -6.97 12.10 16.43
CA VAL A 176 -6.70 13.44 15.92
C VAL A 176 -5.29 13.50 15.35
N SER A 177 -4.27 13.10 16.10
CA SER A 177 -2.87 13.08 15.63
C SER A 177 -2.71 12.20 14.38
N ALA A 178 -3.30 11.00 14.36
CA ALA A 178 -3.21 10.13 13.18
C ALA A 178 -3.96 10.67 11.94
N LYS A 179 -4.98 11.50 12.15
CA LYS A 179 -5.67 12.23 11.07
C LYS A 179 -4.84 13.42 10.61
N GLU A 180 -4.38 14.25 11.53
CA GLU A 180 -3.55 15.43 11.27
C GLU A 180 -2.30 15.06 10.46
N ASN A 181 -1.50 14.10 10.95
CA ASN A 181 -0.29 13.64 10.27
C ASN A 181 -0.59 13.14 8.86
N ARG A 182 -1.67 12.35 8.70
CA ARG A 182 -2.06 11.86 7.38
C ARG A 182 -2.50 12.98 6.46
N LYS A 183 -3.21 13.99 6.97
CA LYS A 183 -3.64 15.15 6.20
C LYS A 183 -2.44 15.96 5.73
N ILE A 184 -1.47 16.19 6.59
CA ILE A 184 -0.21 16.86 6.27
C ILE A 184 0.56 16.09 5.20
N GLU A 185 0.81 14.78 5.40
CA GLU A 185 1.47 13.93 4.40
C GLU A 185 0.72 13.89 3.07
N THR A 186 -0.61 13.77 3.10
CA THR A 186 -1.44 13.71 1.88
C THR A 186 -1.37 15.02 1.11
N SER A 187 -1.37 16.15 1.81
CA SER A 187 -1.27 17.48 1.20
C SER A 187 0.02 17.65 0.40
N ALA A 188 1.13 17.10 0.91
CA ALA A 188 2.43 17.15 0.23
C ALA A 188 2.46 16.24 -1.02
N VAL A 189 1.74 15.11 -1.01
CA VAL A 189 1.75 14.11 -2.08
C VAL A 189 0.77 14.43 -3.21
N THR A 190 -0.44 14.91 -2.88
CA THR A 190 -1.51 15.18 -3.85
C THR A 190 -1.11 16.01 -5.08
N PRO A 191 -0.33 17.10 -4.97
CA PRO A 191 0.06 17.89 -6.15
C PRO A 191 1.10 17.19 -7.03
N LEU A 192 1.79 16.17 -6.50
CA LEU A 192 2.90 15.46 -7.16
C LEU A 192 2.50 14.10 -7.74
N LEU A 193 1.20 13.77 -7.76
CA LEU A 193 0.73 12.47 -8.27
C LEU A 193 1.12 12.19 -9.73
N PRO A 194 1.05 13.15 -10.68
CA PRO A 194 1.56 12.95 -12.03
C PRO A 194 3.06 12.65 -12.07
N GLU A 195 3.86 13.38 -11.30
CA GLU A 195 5.31 13.23 -11.22
C GLU A 195 5.70 11.89 -10.61
N ILE A 196 5.01 11.45 -9.54
CA ILE A 196 5.22 10.14 -8.91
C ILE A 196 4.95 9.01 -9.92
N ARG A 197 3.88 9.12 -10.71
CA ARG A 197 3.58 8.15 -11.78
C ARG A 197 4.67 8.17 -12.84
N ALA A 198 5.03 9.35 -13.35
CA ALA A 198 6.05 9.49 -14.38
C ALA A 198 7.40 8.89 -13.94
N GLU A 199 7.85 9.17 -12.71
CA GLU A 199 9.09 8.61 -12.16
C GLU A 199 9.06 7.08 -12.15
N ALA A 200 7.96 6.49 -11.71
CA ALA A 200 7.82 5.03 -11.69
C ALA A 200 7.89 4.41 -13.10
N HIS A 201 7.34 5.09 -14.11
CA HIS A 201 7.43 4.66 -15.51
C HIS A 201 8.86 4.81 -16.06
N PHE A 202 9.55 5.93 -15.82
CA PHE A 202 10.94 6.10 -16.23
C PHE A 202 11.86 5.04 -15.63
N ARG A 203 11.73 4.77 -14.33
CA ARG A 203 12.54 3.76 -13.63
C ARG A 203 12.24 2.34 -14.06
N TRP A 204 10.97 2.05 -14.37
CA TRP A 204 10.60 0.79 -15.00
C TRP A 204 11.29 0.63 -16.35
N ASN A 205 11.23 1.66 -17.20
CA ASN A 205 11.84 1.63 -18.53
C ASN A 205 13.36 1.43 -18.46
N GLN A 206 14.06 2.10 -17.54
CA GLN A 206 15.50 1.90 -17.28
C GLN A 206 15.83 0.44 -16.95
N VAL A 207 15.09 -0.17 -16.01
CA VAL A 207 15.36 -1.56 -15.60
C VAL A 207 14.97 -2.56 -16.70
N LYS A 208 13.94 -2.26 -17.50
CA LYS A 208 13.58 -3.04 -18.68
C LYS A 208 14.69 -3.00 -19.73
N ARG A 209 15.15 -1.81 -20.11
CA ARG A 209 16.26 -1.63 -21.06
C ARG A 209 17.55 -2.30 -20.59
N LEU A 210 17.88 -2.15 -19.31
CA LEU A 210 19.04 -2.83 -18.73
C LEU A 210 18.94 -4.36 -18.88
N ARG A 211 17.75 -4.93 -18.65
CA ARG A 211 17.52 -6.38 -18.81
C ARG A 211 17.64 -6.82 -20.26
N GLU A 212 17.07 -6.06 -21.20
CA GLU A 212 17.17 -6.31 -22.63
C GLU A 212 18.64 -6.25 -23.09
N ALA A 213 19.39 -5.21 -22.69
CA ALA A 213 20.81 -5.09 -22.98
C ALA A 213 21.64 -6.27 -22.43
N VAL A 214 21.32 -6.77 -21.22
CA VAL A 214 21.96 -7.98 -20.68
C VAL A 214 21.65 -9.22 -21.51
N GLN A 215 20.40 -9.37 -21.95
CA GLN A 215 19.99 -10.49 -22.80
C GLN A 215 20.73 -10.46 -24.15
N ASP A 216 20.85 -9.28 -24.76
CA ASP A 216 21.59 -9.09 -26.01
C ASP A 216 23.08 -9.45 -25.84
N VAL A 217 23.71 -8.98 -24.76
CA VAL A 217 25.12 -9.31 -24.45
C VAL A 217 25.29 -10.82 -24.25
N LEU A 218 24.37 -11.48 -23.54
CA LEU A 218 24.38 -12.93 -23.36
C LEU A 218 24.19 -13.69 -24.68
N GLU A 219 23.34 -13.18 -25.57
CA GLU A 219 23.13 -13.80 -26.88
C GLU A 219 24.38 -13.67 -27.76
N VAL A 220 24.99 -12.47 -27.82
CA VAL A 220 26.24 -12.24 -28.55
C VAL A 220 27.38 -13.09 -27.97
N ALA A 221 27.44 -13.25 -26.64
CA ALA A 221 28.42 -14.11 -25.98
C ALA A 221 28.26 -15.58 -26.41
N LYS A 222 27.01 -16.08 -26.44
CA LYS A 222 26.69 -17.45 -26.89
C LYS A 222 27.02 -17.65 -28.36
N GLN A 223 26.64 -16.73 -29.24
CA GLN A 223 26.88 -16.82 -30.68
C GLN A 223 28.39 -16.82 -31.01
N ASN A 224 29.19 -16.04 -30.27
CA ASN A 224 30.63 -15.95 -30.46
C ASN A 224 31.45 -16.91 -29.58
N ASN A 225 30.78 -17.78 -28.81
CA ASN A 225 31.39 -18.70 -27.85
C ASN A 225 32.39 -18.02 -26.89
N LYS A 226 32.08 -16.78 -26.46
CA LYS A 226 32.91 -16.01 -25.53
C LYS A 226 32.53 -16.36 -24.08
N PRO A 227 33.51 -16.68 -23.20
CA PRO A 227 33.23 -16.89 -21.78
C PRO A 227 32.96 -15.56 -21.08
N LEU A 228 32.27 -15.62 -19.93
CA LEU A 228 32.16 -14.51 -18.98
C LEU A 228 33.48 -14.38 -18.18
N PRO A 229 33.85 -13.19 -17.69
CA PRO A 229 33.10 -11.94 -17.75
C PRO A 229 33.12 -11.21 -19.09
N ILE A 230 32.12 -10.36 -19.33
CA ILE A 230 32.07 -9.46 -20.49
C ILE A 230 31.83 -8.02 -20.04
N GLU A 231 32.73 -7.12 -20.41
CA GLU A 231 32.53 -5.67 -20.23
C GLU A 231 31.62 -5.11 -21.33
N PHE A 232 30.61 -4.35 -20.94
CA PHE A 232 29.75 -3.64 -21.88
C PHE A 232 29.29 -2.30 -21.31
N ASN A 233 28.88 -1.41 -22.20
CA ASN A 233 28.21 -0.18 -21.83
C ASN A 233 27.06 0.10 -22.79
N TYR A 234 26.13 0.93 -22.36
CA TYR A 234 25.12 1.50 -23.25
C TYR A 234 24.81 2.93 -22.86
N GLU A 235 24.25 3.66 -23.82
CA GLU A 235 23.78 5.03 -23.64
C GLU A 235 22.31 4.96 -23.25
N GLU A 236 21.96 5.56 -22.12
CA GLU A 236 20.58 5.72 -21.68
C GLU A 236 19.90 6.87 -22.44
N SER A 237 18.58 6.93 -22.30
CA SER A 237 17.75 7.94 -22.97
C SER A 237 18.04 9.38 -22.48
N GLU A 238 17.42 10.35 -23.13
CA GLU A 238 17.41 11.77 -22.71
C GLU A 238 16.89 11.99 -21.28
N TYR A 239 16.28 10.98 -20.65
CA TYR A 239 15.83 11.07 -19.25
C TYR A 239 17.01 11.20 -18.29
N THR A 240 18.02 10.33 -18.39
CA THR A 240 19.25 10.44 -17.59
C THR A 240 20.37 11.10 -18.35
N ASN A 241 20.41 10.93 -19.67
CA ASN A 241 21.46 11.43 -20.55
C ASN A 241 22.86 10.95 -20.12
N GLU A 242 22.96 9.66 -19.76
CA GLU A 242 24.17 9.04 -19.23
C GLU A 242 24.59 7.80 -20.04
N ARG A 243 25.88 7.48 -20.03
CA ARG A 243 26.43 6.19 -20.42
C ARG A 243 26.73 5.38 -19.17
N TRP A 244 26.20 4.16 -19.11
CA TRP A 244 26.42 3.26 -17.98
C TRP A 244 27.34 2.11 -18.36
N HIS A 245 28.32 1.84 -17.51
CA HIS A 245 29.35 0.83 -17.72
C HIS A 245 29.18 -0.34 -16.75
N PHE A 246 29.19 -1.55 -17.29
CA PHE A 246 28.95 -2.78 -16.55
C PHE A 246 29.95 -3.87 -16.92
N ILE A 247 30.12 -4.81 -15.99
CA ILE A 247 30.70 -6.13 -16.27
C ILE A 247 29.64 -7.18 -15.99
N LEU A 248 29.40 -8.03 -16.97
CA LEU A 248 28.53 -9.18 -16.84
C LEU A 248 29.34 -10.37 -16.33
N TRP A 249 28.93 -10.93 -15.20
CA TRP A 249 29.57 -12.07 -14.55
C TRP A 249 28.63 -13.27 -14.49
N ASP A 250 29.20 -14.46 -14.42
CA ASP A 250 28.54 -15.59 -13.77
C ASP A 250 29.33 -16.01 -12.52
N LYS A 251 28.77 -16.89 -11.70
CA LYS A 251 29.43 -17.30 -10.46
C LYS A 251 30.76 -17.98 -10.72
N ILE A 252 30.87 -18.77 -11.79
CA ILE A 252 32.08 -19.52 -12.13
C ILE A 252 33.22 -18.56 -12.47
N SER A 253 33.01 -17.69 -13.45
CA SER A 253 33.99 -16.69 -13.89
C SER A 253 34.39 -15.74 -12.77
N PHE A 254 33.43 -15.30 -11.94
CA PHE A 254 33.74 -14.47 -10.78
C PHE A 254 34.53 -15.25 -9.72
N GLY A 255 34.18 -16.51 -9.49
CA GLY A 255 34.85 -17.42 -8.56
C GLY A 255 36.30 -17.67 -8.94
N GLU A 256 36.57 -17.92 -10.22
CA GLU A 256 37.91 -18.09 -10.77
C GLU A 256 38.73 -16.80 -10.70
N TYR A 257 38.13 -15.66 -11.05
CA TYR A 257 38.83 -14.37 -11.05
C TYR A 257 39.18 -13.88 -9.63
N HIS A 258 38.30 -14.12 -8.65
CA HIS A 258 38.43 -13.62 -7.28
C HIS A 258 38.81 -14.68 -6.23
N ASP A 259 39.09 -15.90 -6.66
CA ASP A 259 39.38 -17.05 -5.80
C ASP A 259 38.31 -17.24 -4.70
N VAL A 260 37.05 -17.38 -5.12
CA VAL A 260 35.91 -17.63 -4.21
C VAL A 260 35.10 -18.84 -4.67
N GLY A 261 34.79 -19.72 -3.71
CA GLY A 261 34.03 -20.93 -3.99
C GLY A 261 32.61 -20.66 -4.50
N THR A 262 32.16 -21.50 -5.43
CA THR A 262 30.80 -21.52 -5.99
C THR A 262 30.08 -22.75 -5.47
N SER A 263 29.03 -22.58 -4.65
CA SER A 263 28.36 -23.70 -3.97
C SER A 263 26.90 -23.90 -4.40
N THR A 264 26.45 -23.19 -5.41
CA THR A 264 25.05 -23.12 -5.85
C THR A 264 24.98 -23.09 -7.38
N GLU A 265 23.79 -23.25 -7.95
CA GLU A 265 23.54 -23.06 -9.38
C GLU A 265 24.19 -21.78 -9.91
N ASN A 266 24.78 -21.90 -11.11
CA ASN A 266 25.45 -20.79 -11.77
C ASN A 266 24.40 -19.75 -12.18
N GLU A 267 24.51 -18.54 -11.67
CA GLU A 267 23.60 -17.43 -11.95
C GLU A 267 24.42 -16.28 -12.53
N VAL A 268 23.81 -15.56 -13.47
CA VAL A 268 24.40 -14.37 -14.10
C VAL A 268 24.04 -13.13 -13.28
N PHE A 269 24.99 -12.23 -13.09
CA PHE A 269 24.80 -10.97 -12.38
C PHE A 269 25.69 -9.86 -12.94
N LEU A 270 25.35 -8.63 -12.61
CA LEU A 270 26.07 -7.44 -13.09
C LEU A 270 27.00 -6.90 -12.00
N GLU A 271 28.10 -6.31 -12.42
CA GLU A 271 28.87 -5.35 -11.65
C GLU A 271 28.70 -3.97 -12.30
N PHE A 272 28.20 -2.99 -11.54
CA PHE A 272 28.17 -1.60 -11.98
C PHE A 272 29.54 -0.95 -11.74
N ILE A 273 30.11 -0.36 -12.78
CA ILE A 273 31.45 0.25 -12.74
C ILE A 273 31.36 1.75 -12.56
N LYS A 274 30.61 2.44 -13.42
CA LYS A 274 30.42 3.90 -13.38
C LYS A 274 29.29 4.34 -14.32
N ALA A 275 28.83 5.56 -14.09
CA ALA A 275 28.02 6.33 -15.03
C ALA A 275 28.80 7.58 -15.48
N GLU A 276 28.63 7.97 -16.73
CA GLU A 276 29.23 9.16 -17.33
C GLU A 276 28.16 9.98 -18.04
N LYS A 277 28.08 11.29 -17.81
CA LYS A 277 27.17 12.16 -18.55
C LYS A 277 27.56 12.21 -20.02
N LEU A 278 26.58 12.16 -20.92
CA LEU A 278 26.83 12.18 -22.37
C LEU A 278 27.29 13.55 -22.88
N GLU A 279 26.95 14.63 -22.16
CA GLU A 279 27.28 16.00 -22.54
C GLU A 279 28.77 16.32 -22.43
N ASP A 280 29.38 15.96 -21.30
CA ASP A 280 30.75 16.37 -20.93
C ASP A 280 31.64 15.22 -20.44
N GLY A 281 31.11 14.01 -20.28
CA GLY A 281 31.84 12.86 -19.75
C GLY A 281 32.13 12.92 -18.25
N SER A 282 31.55 13.88 -17.52
CA SER A 282 31.66 13.96 -16.06
C SER A 282 30.94 12.78 -15.36
N PRO A 283 31.26 12.48 -14.09
CA PRO A 283 30.56 11.43 -13.35
C PRO A 283 29.03 11.65 -13.35
N GLY A 284 28.30 10.61 -13.76
CA GLY A 284 26.84 10.53 -13.67
C GLY A 284 26.37 9.91 -12.37
N ASP A 285 25.06 9.96 -12.14
CA ASP A 285 24.39 9.43 -10.95
C ASP A 285 24.17 7.90 -11.04
N GLY A 286 23.97 7.37 -12.24
CA GLY A 286 23.70 5.94 -12.46
C GLY A 286 22.30 5.51 -12.04
N LEU A 287 22.17 4.26 -11.59
CA LEU A 287 20.89 3.70 -11.18
C LEU A 287 20.47 4.27 -9.80
N TRP A 288 19.20 4.66 -9.66
CA TRP A 288 18.69 5.30 -8.42
C TRP A 288 18.82 4.44 -7.16
N PHE A 289 19.00 3.12 -7.30
CA PHE A 289 19.06 2.17 -6.20
C PHE A 289 20.48 1.76 -5.80
N LEU A 290 21.53 2.31 -6.41
CA LEU A 290 22.92 1.91 -6.10
C LEU A 290 23.27 2.14 -4.62
N ASP A 291 22.82 3.24 -4.03
CA ASP A 291 23.03 3.51 -2.59
C ASP A 291 22.30 2.51 -1.70
N ILE A 292 21.13 2.00 -2.12
CA ILE A 292 20.41 0.95 -1.39
C ILE A 292 21.23 -0.33 -1.36
N LEU A 293 21.87 -0.69 -2.48
CA LEU A 293 22.71 -1.88 -2.61
C LEU A 293 24.02 -1.74 -1.85
N LYS A 294 24.72 -0.60 -2.00
CA LYS A 294 25.96 -0.28 -1.28
C LYS A 294 25.78 -0.42 0.23
N ARG A 295 24.64 0.07 0.73
CA ARG A 295 24.25 0.02 2.15
C ARG A 295 23.56 -1.27 2.57
N ARG A 296 23.38 -2.23 1.67
CA ARG A 296 22.76 -3.55 1.92
C ARG A 296 21.39 -3.44 2.59
N LEU A 297 20.59 -2.47 2.15
CA LEU A 297 19.27 -2.18 2.74
C LEU A 297 18.16 -3.07 2.20
N ILE A 298 18.47 -3.90 1.21
CA ILE A 298 17.58 -4.96 0.74
C ILE A 298 17.58 -6.11 1.76
N GLY A 299 16.44 -6.33 2.41
CA GLY A 299 16.28 -7.35 3.45
C GLY A 299 16.42 -6.79 4.88
N ILE A 300 16.81 -7.64 5.83
CA ILE A 300 17.05 -7.25 7.22
C ILE A 300 18.51 -6.82 7.37
N TRP A 301 18.73 -5.52 7.57
CA TRP A 301 20.07 -4.96 7.75
C TRP A 301 20.53 -4.95 9.21
N SER A 302 19.61 -4.91 10.18
CA SER A 302 19.89 -4.76 11.61
C SER A 302 20.28 -6.06 12.32
N ASN A 303 21.29 -6.76 11.79
CA ASN A 303 21.82 -7.99 12.38
C ASN A 303 23.11 -7.75 13.17
N ASP A 304 23.52 -8.73 13.97
CA ASP A 304 24.71 -8.64 14.85
C ASP A 304 26.05 -8.59 14.10
N TYR A 305 26.05 -8.78 12.76
CA TYR A 305 27.24 -8.76 11.91
C TYR A 305 27.54 -7.38 11.28
N VAL A 306 26.73 -6.38 11.61
CA VAL A 306 26.92 -4.97 11.21
C VAL A 306 27.70 -4.26 12.32
N SER A 307 28.81 -3.61 11.97
CA SER A 307 29.59 -2.83 12.93
C SER A 307 28.79 -1.63 13.42
N LYS A 308 29.17 -1.07 14.58
CA LYS A 308 28.49 0.09 15.14
C LYS A 308 28.53 1.30 14.18
N ASP A 309 29.68 1.55 13.57
CA ASP A 309 29.85 2.66 12.62
C ASP A 309 28.98 2.48 11.37
N GLU A 310 28.94 1.25 10.82
CA GLU A 310 28.08 0.90 9.67
C GLU A 310 26.60 1.06 10.03
N ARG A 311 26.21 0.69 11.25
CA ARG A 311 24.85 0.87 11.77
C ARG A 311 24.48 2.35 11.87
N ASP A 312 25.35 3.19 12.43
CA ASP A 312 25.10 4.62 12.57
C ASP A 312 24.99 5.30 11.19
N GLU A 313 25.81 4.89 10.22
CA GLU A 313 25.73 5.37 8.83
C GLU A 313 24.40 4.99 8.16
N ILE A 314 23.97 3.72 8.31
CA ILE A 314 22.68 3.25 7.79
C ILE A 314 21.52 4.01 8.45
N VAL A 315 21.55 4.18 9.77
CA VAL A 315 20.50 4.90 10.52
C VAL A 315 20.40 6.35 10.03
N ASN A 316 21.53 7.04 9.87
CA ASN A 316 21.56 8.42 9.39
C ASN A 316 21.01 8.51 7.96
N TYR A 317 21.42 7.62 7.06
CA TYR A 317 20.89 7.55 5.70
C TYR A 317 19.37 7.32 5.71
N LEU A 318 18.88 6.35 6.47
CA LEU A 318 17.44 6.05 6.54
C LEU A 318 16.63 7.22 7.13
N LYS A 319 17.14 7.91 8.15
CA LYS A 319 16.49 9.09 8.73
C LYS A 319 16.37 10.25 7.74
N GLN A 320 17.39 10.49 6.91
CA GLN A 320 17.34 11.50 5.83
C GLN A 320 16.17 11.23 4.86
N TRP A 321 15.82 9.97 4.67
CA TRP A 321 14.70 9.54 3.81
C TRP A 321 13.36 9.36 4.55
N GLY A 322 13.23 9.87 5.78
CA GLY A 322 11.97 9.86 6.55
C GLY A 322 11.68 8.57 7.32
N TYR A 323 12.65 7.67 7.46
CA TYR A 323 12.49 6.44 8.24
C TYR A 323 12.89 6.65 9.70
N GLU A 324 11.99 7.27 10.47
CA GLU A 324 12.23 7.68 11.87
C GLU A 324 12.58 6.53 12.83
N ASN A 325 12.09 5.30 12.57
CA ASN A 325 12.35 4.13 13.42
C ASN A 325 13.59 3.34 12.97
N ALA A 326 14.51 3.96 12.22
CA ALA A 326 15.73 3.31 11.75
C ALA A 326 16.59 2.75 12.90
N GLU A 327 16.68 3.45 14.04
CA GLU A 327 17.45 2.99 15.22
C GLU A 327 16.95 1.64 15.75
N SER A 328 15.64 1.42 15.66
CA SER A 328 14.95 0.18 16.06
C SER A 328 15.09 -0.94 15.02
N GLY A 329 15.90 -0.74 13.97
CA GLY A 329 16.09 -1.70 12.90
C GLY A 329 14.97 -1.71 11.86
N GLN A 330 14.28 -0.59 11.65
CA GLN A 330 13.31 -0.47 10.56
C GLN A 330 13.96 -0.84 9.22
N ALA A 331 13.40 -1.82 8.52
CA ALA A 331 13.89 -2.31 7.24
C ALA A 331 12.89 -1.97 6.11
N PRO A 332 13.02 -0.81 5.42
CA PRO A 332 11.99 -0.32 4.51
C PRO A 332 11.76 -1.17 3.27
N PHE A 333 12.82 -1.82 2.79
CA PHE A 333 12.85 -2.65 1.59
C PHE A 333 12.81 -4.15 1.93
N PHE A 334 12.46 -4.51 3.16
CA PHE A 334 12.25 -5.89 3.54
C PHE A 334 11.00 -6.46 2.86
N HIS A 335 11.17 -7.54 2.11
CA HIS A 335 10.12 -8.26 1.41
C HIS A 335 9.94 -9.65 2.03
N ARG A 336 8.78 -10.27 1.78
CA ARG A 336 8.43 -11.61 2.28
C ARG A 336 8.16 -12.62 1.15
N ASN A 337 8.30 -12.18 -0.09
CA ASN A 337 8.11 -12.99 -1.29
C ASN A 337 9.47 -13.29 -1.92
N PRO A 338 9.81 -14.57 -2.15
CA PRO A 338 11.09 -14.90 -2.74
C PRO A 338 11.15 -14.48 -4.21
N GLY A 339 12.34 -14.16 -4.70
CA GLY A 339 12.56 -13.71 -6.07
C GLY A 339 12.18 -12.25 -6.35
N LEU A 340 11.70 -11.49 -5.37
CA LEU A 340 11.47 -10.05 -5.49
C LEU A 340 12.45 -9.31 -4.58
N LEU A 341 13.14 -8.29 -5.10
CA LEU A 341 14.17 -7.54 -4.37
C LEU A 341 15.11 -8.48 -3.59
N THR A 342 15.60 -9.55 -4.22
CA THR A 342 16.50 -10.52 -3.58
C THR A 342 17.83 -10.49 -4.32
N GLN A 343 18.93 -10.20 -3.62
CA GLN A 343 20.26 -10.19 -4.26
C GLN A 343 20.95 -11.56 -4.23
N GLY A 344 20.59 -12.43 -3.28
CA GLY A 344 21.22 -13.74 -3.10
C GLY A 344 22.50 -13.66 -2.26
N VAL A 345 22.75 -14.72 -1.49
CA VAL A 345 23.83 -14.73 -0.47
C VAL A 345 25.21 -14.56 -1.11
N TYR A 346 25.45 -15.21 -2.25
CA TYR A 346 26.73 -15.13 -2.97
C TYR A 346 27.06 -13.68 -3.37
N ILE A 347 26.10 -13.00 -4.01
CA ILE A 347 26.26 -11.62 -4.50
C ILE A 347 26.44 -10.67 -3.32
N VAL A 348 25.59 -10.72 -2.29
CA VAL A 348 25.69 -9.82 -1.12
C VAL A 348 27.01 -10.01 -0.37
N ARG A 349 27.45 -11.26 -0.19
CA ARG A 349 28.71 -11.56 0.50
C ARG A 349 29.91 -11.04 -0.28
N ASN A 350 29.96 -11.28 -1.58
CA ASN A 350 31.09 -10.90 -2.42
C ASN A 350 31.12 -9.40 -2.71
N ALA A 351 29.94 -8.76 -2.84
CA ALA A 351 29.84 -7.30 -2.89
C ALA A 351 30.48 -6.65 -1.66
N ARG A 352 30.23 -7.17 -0.46
CA ARG A 352 30.89 -6.70 0.79
C ARG A 352 32.38 -7.03 0.81
N LYS A 353 32.78 -8.25 0.43
CA LYS A 353 34.18 -8.72 0.50
C LYS A 353 35.10 -7.89 -0.40
N PHE A 354 34.63 -7.54 -1.59
CA PHE A 354 35.43 -6.86 -2.61
C PHE A 354 35.08 -5.40 -2.82
N ASP A 355 34.17 -4.84 -2.01
CA ASP A 355 33.65 -3.47 -2.12
C ASP A 355 33.17 -3.14 -3.55
N LYS A 356 32.37 -4.05 -4.12
CA LYS A 356 31.83 -3.96 -5.50
C LYS A 356 30.32 -3.75 -5.49
N GLN A 357 29.81 -3.01 -6.47
CA GLN A 357 28.37 -2.84 -6.69
C GLN A 357 27.84 -3.98 -7.57
N LEU A 358 27.58 -5.12 -6.95
CA LEU A 358 27.01 -6.28 -7.64
C LEU A 358 25.48 -6.24 -7.62
N ILE A 359 24.86 -6.58 -8.75
CA ILE A 359 23.42 -6.46 -9.00
C ILE A 359 22.88 -7.78 -9.55
N ASN A 360 22.00 -8.42 -8.80
CA ASN A 360 21.09 -9.43 -9.31
C ASN A 360 19.88 -8.73 -9.95
N LEU A 361 19.81 -8.75 -11.27
CA LEU A 361 18.88 -7.94 -12.03
C LEU A 361 17.45 -8.50 -12.04
N GLU A 362 17.26 -9.80 -12.22
CA GLU A 362 15.92 -10.40 -12.37
C GLU A 362 14.98 -10.09 -11.18
N PRO A 363 15.43 -10.18 -9.91
CA PRO A 363 14.58 -9.84 -8.77
C PRO A 363 14.23 -8.36 -8.65
N ILE A 364 15.09 -7.47 -9.17
CA ILE A 364 14.82 -6.03 -9.25
C ILE A 364 13.81 -5.75 -10.37
N TYR A 365 14.01 -6.35 -11.55
CA TYR A 365 13.10 -6.25 -12.68
C TYR A 365 11.68 -6.68 -12.31
N ALA A 366 11.54 -7.87 -11.72
CA ALA A 366 10.24 -8.37 -11.27
C ALA A 366 9.59 -7.43 -10.22
N ALA A 367 10.38 -6.91 -9.28
CA ALA A 367 9.89 -5.98 -8.27
C ALA A 367 9.40 -4.66 -8.87
N CYS A 368 10.16 -4.06 -9.79
CA CYS A 368 9.77 -2.82 -10.47
C CYS A 368 8.52 -3.02 -11.33
N MET A 369 8.39 -4.16 -12.02
CA MET A 369 7.20 -4.50 -12.81
C MET A 369 5.94 -4.51 -11.94
N PHE A 370 5.95 -5.24 -10.82
CA PHE A 370 4.81 -5.26 -9.90
C PHE A 370 4.57 -3.91 -9.21
N ALA A 371 5.62 -3.14 -8.93
CA ALA A 371 5.50 -1.83 -8.28
C ALA A 371 4.82 -0.81 -9.20
N ARG A 372 5.23 -0.72 -10.47
CA ARG A 372 4.58 0.12 -11.49
C ARG A 372 3.10 -0.23 -11.61
N PHE A 373 2.77 -1.52 -11.76
CA PHE A 373 1.39 -1.98 -11.90
C PHE A 373 0.53 -1.63 -10.67
N ALA A 374 1.09 -1.83 -9.47
CA ALA A 374 0.42 -1.46 -8.22
C ALA A 374 0.17 0.06 -8.14
N LEU A 375 1.15 0.87 -8.55
CA LEU A 375 1.03 2.32 -8.56
C LEU A 375 -0.06 2.79 -9.52
N ASP A 376 -0.07 2.30 -10.76
CA ASP A 376 -1.06 2.68 -11.77
C ASP A 376 -2.48 2.35 -11.29
N ILE A 377 -2.71 1.17 -10.70
CA ILE A 377 -4.04 0.80 -10.19
C ILE A 377 -4.45 1.68 -9.00
N ILE A 378 -3.57 1.88 -8.01
CA ILE A 378 -3.89 2.67 -6.82
C ILE A 378 -4.17 4.13 -7.18
N THR A 379 -3.40 4.69 -8.11
CA THR A 379 -3.50 6.12 -8.48
C THR A 379 -4.57 6.39 -9.53
N SER A 380 -5.08 5.39 -10.25
CA SER A 380 -6.18 5.54 -11.22
C SER A 380 -7.57 5.25 -10.62
N SER A 381 -7.66 4.32 -9.68
CA SER A 381 -8.95 3.86 -9.12
C SER A 381 -9.10 4.09 -7.63
N GLY A 382 -8.01 4.45 -6.95
CA GLY A 382 -7.98 4.53 -5.50
C GLY A 382 -8.10 3.17 -4.81
N ALA A 383 -7.90 2.02 -5.48
CA ALA A 383 -8.06 0.70 -4.86
C ALA A 383 -7.23 0.51 -3.57
N ARG A 384 -7.77 -0.19 -2.57
CA ARG A 384 -7.04 -0.61 -1.35
C ARG A 384 -6.08 -1.73 -1.69
N MET A 385 -5.08 -1.92 -0.83
CA MET A 385 -4.17 -3.06 -0.88
C MET A 385 -4.87 -4.42 -1.04
N ASN A 386 -5.95 -4.65 -0.28
CA ASN A 386 -6.71 -5.91 -0.38
C ASN A 386 -7.44 -6.06 -1.72
N GLU A 387 -7.92 -4.95 -2.30
CA GLU A 387 -8.62 -4.94 -3.60
C GLU A 387 -7.58 -5.20 -4.71
N LEU A 388 -6.45 -4.50 -4.68
CA LEU A 388 -5.31 -4.69 -5.58
C LEU A 388 -4.85 -6.16 -5.64
N LEU A 389 -4.67 -6.79 -4.48
CA LEU A 389 -4.17 -8.16 -4.39
C LEU A 389 -5.18 -9.22 -4.85
N GLN A 390 -6.46 -8.88 -5.05
CA GLN A 390 -7.47 -9.84 -5.55
C GLN A 390 -7.43 -10.03 -7.07
N ILE A 391 -6.72 -9.18 -7.81
CA ILE A 391 -6.70 -9.21 -9.28
C ILE A 391 -6.18 -10.57 -9.76
N SER A 392 -7.03 -11.31 -10.48
CA SER A 392 -6.72 -12.62 -11.02
C SER A 392 -6.88 -12.67 -12.53
N TYR A 393 -6.09 -13.50 -13.19
CA TYR A 393 -6.15 -13.77 -14.62
C TYR A 393 -7.30 -14.73 -14.95
N ASP A 394 -8.51 -14.33 -14.58
CA ASP A 394 -9.75 -15.08 -14.81
C ASP A 394 -10.77 -14.18 -15.52
N LYS A 395 -11.55 -14.75 -16.45
CA LYS A 395 -12.60 -14.02 -17.18
C LYS A 395 -13.68 -13.40 -16.28
N LYS A 396 -13.80 -13.87 -15.03
CA LYS A 396 -14.72 -13.32 -14.03
C LYS A 396 -14.17 -12.05 -13.38
N CYS A 397 -12.85 -11.96 -13.21
CA CYS A 397 -12.18 -10.81 -12.62
C CYS A 397 -11.90 -9.75 -13.68
N CYS A 398 -11.31 -10.14 -14.81
CA CYS A 398 -10.95 -9.25 -15.91
C CYS A 398 -12.04 -9.26 -16.99
N ILE A 399 -12.84 -8.20 -17.04
CA ILE A 399 -13.93 -8.07 -17.99
C ILE A 399 -13.59 -6.98 -19.00
N VAL A 400 -13.75 -7.33 -20.29
CA VAL A 400 -13.75 -6.37 -21.39
C VAL A 400 -15.15 -6.36 -21.99
N THR A 401 -15.91 -5.27 -21.81
CA THR A 401 -17.21 -5.12 -22.47
C THR A 401 -17.10 -4.18 -23.67
N VAL A 402 -17.95 -4.34 -24.68
CA VAL A 402 -18.02 -3.41 -25.82
C VAL A 402 -19.35 -2.67 -25.74
N ASP A 403 -19.28 -1.35 -25.63
CA ASP A 403 -20.45 -0.49 -25.73
C ASP A 403 -20.69 -0.11 -27.20
N ASN A 404 -21.88 -0.45 -27.71
CA ASN A 404 -22.32 -0.20 -29.07
C ASN A 404 -23.36 0.93 -29.15
N HIS A 405 -23.57 1.71 -28.08
CA HIS A 405 -24.60 2.75 -28.03
C HIS A 405 -24.28 4.03 -28.81
N ASN A 406 -23.09 4.16 -29.43
CA ASN A 406 -22.70 5.27 -30.31
C ASN A 406 -21.93 4.76 -31.54
N ASP A 407 -21.84 5.55 -32.63
CA ASP A 407 -21.13 5.29 -33.91
C ASP A 407 -19.63 4.91 -33.79
N THR A 408 -19.11 4.81 -32.56
CA THR A 408 -17.78 4.29 -32.23
C THR A 408 -17.94 3.14 -31.25
N SER A 409 -17.54 1.92 -31.63
CA SER A 409 -17.50 0.77 -30.71
C SER A 409 -16.42 0.98 -29.66
N ARG A 410 -16.79 0.96 -28.37
CA ARG A 410 -15.87 1.29 -27.25
C ARG A 410 -15.64 0.09 -26.34
N ARG A 411 -14.39 -0.17 -25.94
CA ARG A 411 -14.05 -1.27 -25.02
C ARG A 411 -13.90 -0.76 -23.59
N ASN A 412 -14.59 -1.37 -22.63
CA ASN A 412 -14.50 -1.07 -21.21
C ASN A 412 -13.63 -2.12 -20.52
N TYR A 413 -12.60 -1.69 -19.79
CA TYR A 413 -11.69 -2.58 -19.07
C TYR A 413 -11.99 -2.52 -17.57
N ILE A 414 -12.42 -3.64 -16.99
CA ILE A 414 -12.99 -3.70 -15.63
C ILE A 414 -12.34 -4.82 -14.83
N PHE A 415 -11.94 -4.51 -13.58
CA PHE A 415 -11.66 -5.50 -12.55
C PHE A 415 -12.85 -5.65 -11.61
N ARG A 416 -13.36 -6.88 -11.46
CA ARG A 416 -14.36 -7.22 -10.43
C ARG A 416 -13.67 -7.69 -9.17
N LEU A 417 -13.80 -6.91 -8.09
CA LEU A 417 -13.06 -7.09 -6.84
C LEU A 417 -14.02 -6.92 -5.65
N ILE A 418 -13.73 -7.56 -4.51
CA ILE A 418 -14.55 -7.44 -3.29
C ILE A 418 -13.99 -6.33 -2.42
N PRO A 419 -14.71 -5.20 -2.24
CA PRO A 419 -14.23 -4.10 -1.43
C PRO A 419 -14.14 -4.42 0.07
N LYS A 420 -13.29 -3.68 0.78
CA LYS A 420 -13.17 -3.87 2.23
C LYS A 420 -14.51 -3.67 2.95
N GLY A 421 -14.90 -4.70 3.70
CA GLY A 421 -16.13 -4.72 4.50
C GLY A 421 -17.35 -5.20 3.74
N ARG A 422 -17.24 -5.51 2.45
CA ARG A 422 -18.31 -6.12 1.65
C ARG A 422 -18.02 -7.60 1.41
N GLU A 423 -19.02 -8.30 0.89
CA GLU A 423 -18.98 -9.72 0.50
C GLU A 423 -19.20 -9.91 -1.00
N GLU A 424 -19.80 -8.92 -1.68
CA GLU A 424 -20.07 -8.95 -3.11
C GLU A 424 -18.98 -8.25 -3.94
N GLU A 425 -18.87 -8.64 -5.21
CA GLU A 425 -17.95 -8.06 -6.19
C GLU A 425 -18.47 -6.73 -6.73
N GLU A 426 -17.58 -5.74 -6.83
CA GLU A 426 -17.85 -4.42 -7.41
C GLU A 426 -16.86 -4.11 -8.53
N ASN A 427 -17.26 -3.21 -9.43
CA ASN A 427 -16.51 -2.90 -10.65
C ASN A 427 -15.50 -1.80 -10.40
N TYR A 428 -14.25 -2.05 -10.77
CA TYR A 428 -13.18 -1.07 -10.80
C TYR A 428 -12.77 -0.84 -12.24
N TYR A 429 -13.06 0.35 -12.77
CA TYR A 429 -12.73 0.73 -14.14
C TYR A 429 -11.27 1.12 -14.25
N MET A 430 -10.63 0.68 -15.33
CA MET A 430 -9.20 0.88 -15.54
C MET A 430 -8.92 1.42 -16.94
N PRO A 431 -7.82 2.18 -17.11
CA PRO A 431 -7.27 2.47 -18.42
C PRO A 431 -6.88 1.20 -19.18
N GLU A 432 -6.98 1.23 -20.51
CA GLU A 432 -6.54 0.13 -21.38
C GLU A 432 -5.07 -0.23 -21.15
N GLN A 433 -4.22 0.79 -20.93
CA GLN A 433 -2.78 0.61 -20.70
C GLN A 433 -2.49 -0.29 -19.49
N VAL A 434 -3.35 -0.25 -18.46
CA VAL A 434 -3.23 -1.14 -17.28
C VAL A 434 -3.45 -2.60 -17.67
N PHE A 435 -4.40 -2.87 -18.57
CA PHE A 435 -4.65 -4.23 -19.07
C PHE A 435 -3.55 -4.70 -20.04
N GLN A 436 -3.02 -3.81 -20.88
CA GLN A 436 -1.87 -4.12 -21.73
C GLN A 436 -0.66 -4.51 -20.87
N PHE A 437 -0.34 -3.72 -19.84
CA PHE A 437 0.77 -4.03 -18.94
C PHE A 437 0.52 -5.27 -18.08
N MET A 438 -0.73 -5.54 -17.68
CA MET A 438 -1.10 -6.80 -17.04
C MET A 438 -0.78 -8.00 -17.94
N ASN A 439 -1.03 -7.90 -19.25
CA ASN A 439 -0.68 -8.98 -20.18
C ASN A 439 0.84 -9.18 -20.30
N GLU A 440 1.64 -8.12 -20.21
CA GLU A 440 3.10 -8.23 -20.12
C GLU A 440 3.53 -8.97 -18.85
N ILE A 441 2.92 -8.65 -17.70
CA ILE A 441 3.15 -9.38 -16.43
C ILE A 441 2.80 -10.85 -16.60
N ILE A 442 1.64 -11.17 -17.19
CA ILE A 442 1.20 -12.54 -17.41
C ILE A 442 2.19 -13.28 -18.32
N LYS A 443 2.69 -12.64 -19.39
CA LYS A 443 3.71 -13.20 -20.26
C LYS A 443 5.00 -13.48 -19.48
N PHE A 444 5.50 -12.50 -18.74
CA PHE A 444 6.68 -12.65 -17.89
C PHE A 444 6.53 -13.80 -16.89
N LEU A 445 5.35 -13.96 -16.27
CA LEU A 445 5.07 -15.05 -15.34
C LEU A 445 5.05 -16.41 -16.04
N LYS A 446 4.38 -16.51 -17.19
CA LYS A 446 4.36 -17.74 -18.01
C LYS A 446 5.77 -18.17 -18.41
N ASP A 447 6.60 -17.23 -18.86
CA ASP A 447 8.00 -17.47 -19.21
C ASP A 447 8.80 -17.93 -17.99
N SER A 448 8.63 -17.26 -16.85
CA SER A 448 9.29 -17.62 -15.59
C SER A 448 8.92 -19.02 -15.10
N TYR A 449 7.66 -19.42 -15.28
CA TYR A 449 7.15 -20.74 -14.89
C TYR A 449 7.36 -21.81 -15.98
N LYS A 450 7.81 -21.42 -17.18
CA LYS A 450 7.92 -22.29 -18.36
C LYS A 450 6.59 -23.00 -18.65
N SER A 451 5.48 -22.26 -18.59
CA SER A 451 4.12 -22.79 -18.75
C SER A 451 3.21 -21.83 -19.52
N ASP A 452 2.25 -22.38 -20.25
CA ASP A 452 1.24 -21.59 -21.00
C ASP A 452 0.22 -20.90 -20.10
N SER A 453 0.19 -21.22 -18.80
CA SER A 453 -0.66 -20.60 -17.79
C SER A 453 0.11 -20.29 -16.51
N ILE A 454 -0.34 -19.27 -15.78
CA ILE A 454 0.14 -19.02 -14.41
C ILE A 454 -0.57 -19.97 -13.43
N PRO A 455 0.10 -20.39 -12.35
CA PRO A 455 -0.45 -21.34 -11.39
C PRO A 455 -1.50 -20.70 -10.49
N GLU A 456 -2.35 -21.56 -9.91
CA GLU A 456 -3.25 -21.17 -8.82
C GLU A 456 -2.49 -21.17 -7.51
N VAL A 457 -2.53 -20.05 -6.79
CA VAL A 457 -1.80 -19.87 -5.53
C VAL A 457 -2.75 -19.48 -4.40
N GLU A 458 -2.35 -19.83 -3.18
CA GLU A 458 -3.09 -19.48 -1.97
C GLU A 458 -2.99 -17.99 -1.68
N TYR A 459 -4.11 -17.37 -1.31
CA TYR A 459 -4.16 -15.95 -0.99
C TYR A 459 -3.38 -15.63 0.31
N SER A 460 -2.42 -14.72 0.23
CA SER A 460 -1.46 -14.50 1.34
C SER A 460 -1.97 -13.61 2.47
N LEU A 461 -3.05 -12.85 2.28
CA LEU A 461 -3.54 -11.89 3.28
C LEU A 461 -4.46 -12.57 4.31
N ALA A 462 -3.93 -12.80 5.51
CA ALA A 462 -4.61 -13.49 6.60
C ALA A 462 -6.01 -12.93 6.93
N THR A 463 -6.22 -11.61 6.85
CA THR A 463 -7.50 -10.98 7.21
C THR A 463 -8.68 -11.38 6.34
N ARG A 464 -8.42 -11.80 5.10
CA ARG A 464 -9.45 -12.14 4.09
C ARG A 464 -9.24 -13.54 3.51
N LYS A 465 -8.17 -14.24 3.90
CA LYS A 465 -7.82 -15.58 3.44
C LYS A 465 -9.00 -16.56 3.49
N HIS A 466 -9.81 -16.51 4.55
CA HIS A 466 -11.01 -17.35 4.71
C HIS A 466 -12.13 -17.11 3.69
N LEU A 467 -12.16 -15.96 3.01
CA LEU A 467 -13.13 -15.65 1.94
C LEU A 467 -12.55 -15.87 0.54
N MET A 468 -11.25 -16.16 0.44
CA MET A 468 -10.54 -16.21 -0.83
C MET A 468 -10.20 -17.65 -1.16
N ILE A 469 -10.58 -18.08 -2.37
CA ILE A 469 -10.17 -19.36 -2.93
C ILE A 469 -8.80 -19.23 -3.62
N ASN A 470 -8.16 -20.36 -3.90
CA ASN A 470 -6.99 -20.38 -4.76
C ASN A 470 -7.39 -19.89 -6.16
N LYS A 471 -6.62 -18.96 -6.73
CA LYS A 471 -6.85 -18.40 -8.07
C LYS A 471 -5.52 -18.12 -8.74
N ARG A 472 -5.59 -17.86 -10.03
CA ARG A 472 -4.48 -17.38 -10.88
C ARG A 472 -4.25 -15.89 -10.64
N TYR A 473 -3.86 -15.54 -9.42
CA TYR A 473 -3.62 -14.14 -9.06
C TYR A 473 -2.52 -13.53 -9.93
N VAL A 474 -2.66 -12.26 -10.35
CA VAL A 474 -1.63 -11.56 -11.13
C VAL A 474 -0.43 -11.21 -10.23
N PHE A 475 -0.70 -10.79 -9.00
CA PHE A 475 0.31 -10.53 -7.97
C PHE A 475 0.81 -11.85 -7.36
N GLN A 476 1.57 -12.62 -8.15
CA GLN A 476 2.25 -13.82 -7.71
C GLN A 476 3.66 -13.90 -8.28
N TYR A 477 4.58 -14.55 -7.57
CA TYR A 477 5.90 -14.88 -8.09
C TYR A 477 6.47 -16.10 -7.35
N GLN A 478 7.23 -16.95 -8.04
CA GLN A 478 7.75 -18.22 -7.50
C GLN A 478 6.68 -19.06 -6.78
N ASN A 479 5.51 -19.23 -7.41
CA ASN A 479 4.37 -20.01 -6.88
C ASN A 479 3.81 -19.48 -5.55
N ARG A 480 4.00 -18.19 -5.24
CA ARG A 480 3.48 -17.54 -4.03
C ARG A 480 2.79 -16.24 -4.36
N HIS A 481 1.62 -16.04 -3.74
CA HIS A 481 0.91 -14.77 -3.77
C HIS A 481 1.71 -13.68 -3.04
N LEU A 482 1.75 -12.47 -3.59
CA LEU A 482 2.41 -11.31 -2.97
C LEU A 482 1.62 -10.80 -1.78
N ASN A 483 2.32 -10.41 -0.71
CA ASN A 483 1.68 -9.81 0.46
C ASN A 483 1.88 -8.28 0.53
N GLU A 484 1.10 -7.65 1.40
CA GLU A 484 1.12 -6.20 1.63
C GLU A 484 2.51 -5.67 2.02
N SER A 485 3.31 -6.43 2.78
CA SER A 485 4.65 -6.01 3.16
C SER A 485 5.55 -5.90 1.93
N THR A 486 5.53 -6.91 1.06
CA THR A 486 6.27 -6.91 -0.21
C THR A 486 5.81 -5.77 -1.13
N ILE A 487 4.50 -5.57 -1.32
CA ILE A 487 4.00 -4.48 -2.19
C ILE A 487 4.47 -3.10 -1.68
N ASN A 488 4.40 -2.85 -0.38
CA ASN A 488 4.90 -1.59 0.16
C ASN A 488 6.43 -1.46 0.02
N ALA A 489 7.19 -2.55 0.14
CA ALA A 489 8.64 -2.53 -0.05
C ALA A 489 9.03 -2.20 -1.51
N ILE A 490 8.38 -2.81 -2.49
CA ILE A 490 8.65 -2.55 -3.91
C ILE A 490 8.18 -1.15 -4.34
N ILE A 491 7.07 -0.63 -3.80
CA ILE A 491 6.64 0.76 -4.03
C ILE A 491 7.68 1.74 -3.46
N ARG A 492 8.17 1.51 -2.24
CA ARG A 492 9.23 2.35 -1.66
C ARG A 492 10.52 2.27 -2.47
N PHE A 493 10.85 1.09 -2.98
CA PHE A 493 12.05 0.87 -3.78
C PHE A 493 11.99 1.64 -5.10
N ILE A 494 10.89 1.50 -5.86
CA ILE A 494 10.76 2.18 -7.16
C ILE A 494 10.61 3.70 -7.01
N LEU A 495 10.16 4.21 -5.84
CA LEU A 495 10.01 5.65 -5.58
C LEU A 495 11.12 6.23 -4.69
N HIS A 496 12.13 5.45 -4.34
CA HIS A 496 13.24 5.89 -3.48
C HIS A 496 14.01 7.04 -4.13
N GLY A 497 14.38 8.07 -3.38
CA GLY A 497 15.08 9.24 -3.95
C GLY A 497 14.16 10.42 -4.28
N LEU A 498 12.83 10.23 -4.29
CA LEU A 498 11.90 11.35 -4.42
C LEU A 498 11.86 12.17 -3.13
N ILE A 499 12.14 13.47 -3.24
CA ILE A 499 12.08 14.42 -2.12
C ILE A 499 10.67 15.00 -2.08
N ILE A 500 9.87 14.57 -1.11
CA ILE A 500 8.51 15.05 -0.89
C ILE A 500 8.43 15.45 0.56
N GLN A 501 8.32 16.75 0.81
CA GLN A 501 8.36 17.30 2.16
C GLN A 501 7.02 17.93 2.54
N THR A 502 6.68 17.81 3.82
CA THR A 502 5.58 18.57 4.41
C THR A 502 5.93 20.05 4.51
N SER A 503 4.97 20.92 4.85
CA SER A 503 5.21 22.34 5.17
C SER A 503 6.28 22.54 6.24
N GLU A 504 6.41 21.57 7.14
CA GLU A 504 7.37 21.57 8.25
C GLU A 504 8.75 21.04 7.84
N GLY A 505 8.94 20.68 6.57
CA GLY A 505 10.20 20.13 6.05
C GLY A 505 10.40 18.64 6.28
N ASN A 506 9.42 17.94 6.86
CA ASN A 506 9.52 16.51 7.14
C ASN A 506 9.37 15.68 5.86
N GLN A 507 10.31 14.76 5.62
CA GLN A 507 10.28 13.87 4.45
C GLN A 507 9.13 12.85 4.56
N VAL A 508 8.34 12.73 3.49
CA VAL A 508 7.17 11.85 3.42
C VAL A 508 7.54 10.50 2.82
N VAL A 509 7.26 9.42 3.55
CA VAL A 509 7.45 8.05 3.07
C VAL A 509 6.21 7.55 2.35
N LEU A 510 6.31 7.38 1.03
CA LEU A 510 5.22 6.89 0.19
C LEU A 510 4.82 5.45 0.53
N LYS A 511 3.51 5.23 0.67
CA LYS A 511 2.87 3.95 1.01
C LYS A 511 1.57 3.85 0.21
N SER A 512 1.15 2.62 -0.11
CA SER A 512 -0.11 2.34 -0.81
C SER A 512 -1.33 3.09 -0.24
N HIS A 513 -1.47 3.08 1.08
CA HIS A 513 -2.57 3.78 1.76
C HIS A 513 -2.50 5.30 1.56
N LEU A 514 -1.30 5.90 1.64
CA LEU A 514 -1.12 7.33 1.44
C LEU A 514 -1.46 7.75 0.00
N LEU A 515 -1.03 6.96 -0.99
CA LEU A 515 -1.36 7.19 -2.41
C LEU A 515 -2.86 7.15 -2.67
N ARG A 516 -3.59 6.21 -2.05
CA ARG A 516 -5.06 6.19 -2.10
C ARG A 516 -5.68 7.45 -1.50
N HIS A 517 -5.17 7.94 -0.36
CA HIS A 517 -5.65 9.21 0.23
C HIS A 517 -5.33 10.41 -0.66
N ALA A 518 -4.16 10.42 -1.29
CA ALA A 518 -3.77 11.46 -2.23
C ALA A 518 -4.68 11.48 -3.46
N PHE A 519 -5.02 10.31 -4.02
CA PHE A 519 -6.01 10.20 -5.10
C PHE A 519 -7.38 10.76 -4.69
N ALA A 520 -7.91 10.33 -3.53
CA ALA A 520 -9.19 10.82 -3.02
C ALA A 520 -9.20 12.33 -2.79
N THR A 521 -8.11 12.86 -2.24
CA THR A 521 -7.93 14.29 -1.96
C THR A 521 -7.80 15.09 -3.26
N HIS A 522 -7.03 14.59 -4.23
CA HIS A 522 -6.91 15.17 -5.56
C HIS A 522 -8.29 15.27 -6.23
N ALA A 523 -9.07 14.18 -6.18
CA ALA A 523 -10.40 14.13 -6.76
C ALA A 523 -11.36 15.17 -6.15
N VAL A 524 -11.39 15.29 -4.82
CA VAL A 524 -12.28 16.24 -4.14
C VAL A 524 -11.78 17.68 -4.27
N GLN A 525 -10.47 17.93 -4.10
CA GLN A 525 -9.94 19.26 -3.87
C GLN A 525 -9.41 19.94 -5.13
N THR A 526 -8.73 19.20 -6.01
CA THR A 526 -8.18 19.74 -7.26
C THR A 526 -9.24 19.70 -8.35
N GLU A 527 -9.84 18.53 -8.51
CA GLU A 527 -10.77 18.24 -9.62
C GLU A 527 -12.22 18.61 -9.26
N LYS A 528 -12.48 18.93 -7.99
CA LYS A 528 -13.79 19.36 -7.45
C LYS A 528 -14.90 18.34 -7.71
N VAL A 529 -14.59 17.05 -7.63
CA VAL A 529 -15.56 15.96 -7.74
C VAL A 529 -16.42 15.92 -6.46
N PRO A 530 -17.77 15.97 -6.57
CA PRO A 530 -18.68 15.71 -5.47
C PRO A 530 -18.36 14.48 -4.62
N ILE A 531 -18.53 14.65 -3.30
CA ILE A 531 -18.11 13.72 -2.25
C ILE A 531 -18.85 12.38 -2.37
N ASP A 532 -20.13 12.40 -2.74
CA ASP A 532 -20.96 11.22 -3.00
C ASP A 532 -20.40 10.34 -4.13
N ILE A 533 -19.78 10.96 -5.14
CA ILE A 533 -19.19 10.22 -6.27
C ILE A 533 -17.83 9.67 -5.91
N VAL A 534 -17.00 10.45 -5.22
CA VAL A 534 -15.72 9.95 -4.67
C VAL A 534 -15.97 8.80 -3.69
N LYS A 535 -17.05 8.85 -2.90
CA LYS A 535 -17.49 7.74 -2.04
C LYS A 535 -17.78 6.49 -2.87
N SER A 536 -18.49 6.62 -4.00
CA SER A 536 -18.81 5.51 -4.90
C SER A 536 -17.55 4.93 -5.53
N LEU A 537 -16.68 5.77 -6.11
CA LEU A 537 -15.42 5.36 -6.73
C LEU A 537 -14.50 4.60 -5.75
N LEU A 538 -14.48 5.07 -4.50
CA LEU A 538 -13.68 4.45 -3.44
C LEU A 538 -14.39 3.28 -2.73
N HIS A 539 -15.61 2.96 -3.15
CA HIS A 539 -16.47 1.93 -2.58
C HIS A 539 -16.59 2.03 -1.04
N GLN A 540 -16.74 3.26 -0.53
CA GLN A 540 -16.85 3.54 0.91
C GLN A 540 -18.27 3.31 1.44
N LYS A 541 -18.39 2.77 2.67
CA LYS A 541 -19.70 2.53 3.30
C LYS A 541 -20.35 3.82 3.82
N ASP A 542 -19.57 4.69 4.44
CA ASP A 542 -20.05 5.88 5.17
C ASP A 542 -19.59 7.17 4.51
N LEU A 543 -20.49 8.15 4.40
CA LEU A 543 -20.23 9.50 3.88
C LEU A 543 -19.30 10.30 4.81
N SER A 544 -19.38 10.07 6.11
CA SER A 544 -18.55 10.78 7.11
C SER A 544 -17.04 10.54 6.92
N VAL A 545 -16.69 9.40 6.33
CA VAL A 545 -15.30 9.05 5.98
C VAL A 545 -14.85 9.80 4.73
N THR A 546 -15.78 10.17 3.84
CA THR A 546 -15.49 10.92 2.63
C THR A 546 -15.49 12.44 2.86
N GLU A 547 -16.31 12.94 3.80
CA GLU A 547 -16.26 14.33 4.29
C GLU A 547 -14.88 14.72 4.83
N TYR A 548 -14.12 13.76 5.34
CA TYR A 548 -12.74 13.99 5.77
C TYR A 548 -11.84 14.53 4.63
N TYR A 549 -12.08 14.14 3.37
CA TYR A 549 -11.29 14.60 2.21
C TYR A 549 -11.63 16.02 1.76
N SER A 550 -12.82 16.53 2.10
CA SER A 550 -13.24 17.89 1.74
C SER A 550 -12.75 18.95 2.73
N ALA A 551 -12.25 18.54 3.90
CA ALA A 551 -11.70 19.47 4.89
C ALA A 551 -10.41 20.12 4.36
N PRO A 552 -10.36 21.46 4.19
CA PRO A 552 -9.18 22.16 3.66
C PRO A 552 -7.98 21.97 4.58
N THR A 553 -6.79 21.79 3.99
CA THR A 553 -5.54 21.52 4.72
C THR A 553 -4.95 22.81 5.28
N HIS A 554 -4.12 22.75 6.34
CA HIS A 554 -3.55 23.97 6.94
C HIS A 554 -2.71 24.77 5.93
N GLN A 555 -2.00 24.09 5.04
CA GLN A 555 -1.25 24.72 3.96
C GLN A 555 -2.17 25.39 2.94
N GLN A 556 -3.27 24.73 2.55
CA GLN A 556 -4.29 25.36 1.71
C GLN A 556 -4.95 26.55 2.40
N ILE A 557 -5.21 26.47 3.71
CA ILE A 557 -5.75 27.60 4.48
C ILE A 557 -4.74 28.75 4.47
N SER A 558 -3.44 28.49 4.62
CA SER A 558 -2.37 29.51 4.52
C SER A 558 -2.27 30.13 3.13
N ASP A 559 -2.24 29.30 2.07
CA ASP A 559 -2.24 29.76 0.67
C ASP A 559 -3.53 30.53 0.33
N THR A 560 -4.64 30.17 0.98
CA THR A 560 -5.91 30.88 0.88
C THR A 560 -5.88 32.18 1.68
N ILE A 561 -5.16 32.26 2.80
CA ILE A 561 -5.00 33.45 3.67
C ILE A 561 -4.25 34.57 2.93
N ASP A 562 -3.23 34.23 2.14
CA ASP A 562 -2.55 35.20 1.28
C ASP A 562 -3.43 35.66 0.10
N SER A 563 -4.38 34.83 -0.34
CA SER A 563 -5.40 35.17 -1.34
C SER A 563 -6.67 35.81 -0.76
N LEU A 564 -6.80 35.86 0.58
CA LEU A 564 -8.05 36.12 1.30
C LEU A 564 -8.39 37.62 1.36
N HIS A 565 -7.40 38.49 1.14
CA HIS A 565 -7.62 39.93 1.05
C HIS A 565 -8.35 40.36 -0.25
N ASP A 566 -8.43 39.51 -1.28
CA ASP A 566 -9.14 39.80 -2.54
C ASP A 566 -10.46 39.00 -2.73
N ASN A 567 -10.81 38.08 -1.83
CA ASN A 567 -11.71 36.94 -2.14
C ASN A 567 -13.01 36.81 -1.32
N TRP A 568 -13.53 37.87 -0.70
CA TRP A 568 -14.75 37.78 0.12
C TRP A 568 -16.08 37.67 -0.63
N VAL A 569 -16.11 37.65 -1.96
CA VAL A 569 -17.37 37.58 -2.73
C VAL A 569 -17.69 36.17 -3.28
N SER A 570 -16.75 35.22 -3.30
CA SER A 570 -16.96 33.90 -3.94
C SER A 570 -17.10 32.70 -2.99
N PHE A 571 -17.11 32.91 -1.67
CA PHE A 571 -17.16 31.83 -0.67
C PHE A 571 -18.50 31.72 0.08
N VAL A 572 -19.47 32.57 -0.23
CA VAL A 572 -20.80 32.53 0.37
C VAL A 572 -21.80 32.03 -0.66
N ASP A 573 -21.71 30.74 -1.02
CA ASP A 573 -22.86 29.85 -1.22
C ASP A 573 -22.42 28.47 -1.73
N ILE A 574 -23.20 27.43 -1.45
CA ILE A 574 -23.17 26.04 -2.00
C ILE A 574 -22.56 24.93 -1.10
N GLN A 575 -21.92 25.18 0.04
CA GLN A 575 -21.44 24.08 0.92
C GLN A 575 -22.36 23.70 2.10
N LYS A 576 -23.55 24.29 2.22
CA LYS A 576 -24.56 23.85 3.21
C LYS A 576 -25.95 23.73 2.57
N GLY A 577 -26.45 22.49 2.49
CA GLY A 577 -27.78 22.12 1.99
C GLY A 577 -27.81 22.12 0.47
N ILE A 578 -27.90 20.97 -0.21
CA ILE A 578 -29.10 20.14 -0.33
C ILE A 578 -28.62 18.71 -0.60
N LEU A 579 -28.93 17.78 0.30
CA LEU A 579 -28.90 16.35 0.01
C LEU A 579 -30.08 16.06 -0.93
N ARG A 580 -29.80 15.56 -2.14
CA ARG A 580 -30.85 15.23 -3.14
C ARG A 580 -31.63 13.99 -2.70
N GLY A 581 -32.93 13.98 -2.97
CA GLY A 581 -33.79 12.83 -2.68
C GLY A 581 -33.56 11.64 -3.63
N PRO A 582 -33.97 10.42 -3.26
CA PRO A 582 -33.83 9.22 -4.10
C PRO A 582 -34.52 9.34 -5.48
N ASP A 583 -35.68 10.00 -5.54
CA ASP A 583 -36.49 10.10 -6.77
C ASP A 583 -35.94 11.15 -7.76
N GLU A 584 -35.44 12.28 -7.25
CA GLU A 584 -34.72 13.28 -8.07
C GLU A 584 -33.42 12.72 -8.66
N LEU A 585 -32.74 11.85 -7.90
CA LEU A 585 -31.59 11.12 -8.40
C LEU A 585 -32.01 10.20 -9.55
N GLN A 586 -33.18 9.56 -9.48
CA GLN A 586 -33.67 8.60 -10.48
C GLN A 586 -34.10 9.23 -11.80
N GLU A 587 -34.78 10.39 -11.79
CA GLU A 587 -35.07 11.15 -13.02
C GLU A 587 -33.79 11.69 -13.70
N ILE A 588 -32.82 12.13 -12.89
CA ILE A 588 -31.46 12.44 -13.35
C ILE A 588 -30.84 11.15 -13.94
N TYR A 589 -30.88 10.02 -13.24
CA TYR A 589 -30.32 8.76 -13.71
C TYR A 589 -30.83 8.37 -15.10
N ASP A 590 -32.12 8.52 -15.37
CA ASP A 590 -32.72 8.14 -16.64
C ASP A 590 -32.38 9.14 -17.77
N ASP A 591 -32.38 10.46 -17.53
CA ASP A 591 -32.00 11.49 -18.54
C ASP A 591 -30.49 11.50 -18.86
N TYR A 592 -29.63 11.15 -17.88
CA TYR A 592 -28.17 11.11 -18.07
C TYR A 592 -27.70 9.82 -18.76
N LYS A 593 -28.38 8.68 -18.54
CA LYS A 593 -28.06 7.40 -19.19
C LYS A 593 -28.23 7.44 -20.71
N GLU A 594 -29.11 8.30 -21.21
CA GLU A 594 -29.28 8.55 -22.65
C GLU A 594 -28.22 9.48 -23.27
N LYS A 595 -27.55 10.34 -22.47
CA LYS A 595 -26.72 11.45 -22.99
C LYS A 595 -25.22 11.33 -22.70
N VAL A 596 -24.81 10.87 -21.51
CA VAL A 596 -23.39 10.85 -21.06
C VAL A 596 -23.13 9.69 -20.10
N GLY A 597 -22.42 8.66 -20.55
CA GLY A 597 -22.09 7.45 -19.78
C GLY A 597 -20.61 7.27 -19.45
N THR A 598 -20.30 6.20 -18.69
CA THR A 598 -18.93 5.69 -18.47
C THR A 598 -18.17 5.57 -19.77
N LEU A 599 -16.93 6.05 -19.81
CA LEU A 599 -16.02 6.03 -20.95
C LEU A 599 -16.56 6.79 -22.17
N SER A 600 -17.38 7.82 -21.90
CA SER A 600 -17.71 8.87 -22.86
C SER A 600 -16.45 9.64 -23.27
N LYS A 601 -16.22 9.80 -24.58
CA LYS A 601 -15.25 10.76 -25.10
C LYS A 601 -15.69 12.14 -24.64
N VAL A 602 -14.83 12.77 -23.84
CA VAL A 602 -15.03 14.12 -23.32
C VAL A 602 -13.81 14.96 -23.69
N VAL A 603 -13.94 16.27 -23.66
CA VAL A 603 -12.83 17.18 -24.04
C VAL A 603 -11.56 16.79 -23.27
N GLY A 604 -10.55 16.31 -24.01
CA GLY A 604 -9.24 15.99 -23.45
C GLY A 604 -9.06 14.60 -22.82
N GLY A 605 -9.97 13.64 -23.01
CA GLY A 605 -9.77 12.30 -22.45
C GLY A 605 -11.01 11.41 -22.43
N ILE A 606 -10.91 10.33 -21.64
CA ILE A 606 -11.98 9.35 -21.45
C ILE A 606 -12.43 9.37 -19.98
N CYS A 607 -13.73 9.53 -19.75
CA CYS A 607 -14.32 9.49 -18.41
C CYS A 607 -14.38 8.05 -17.87
N THR A 608 -13.85 7.70 -16.70
CA THR A 608 -13.88 6.33 -16.16
C THR A 608 -15.00 6.08 -15.16
N THR A 609 -15.91 7.04 -14.95
CA THR A 609 -16.98 6.96 -13.94
C THR A 609 -18.24 6.27 -14.45
N ASP A 610 -18.71 5.26 -13.72
CA ASP A 610 -19.97 4.51 -13.95
C ASP A 610 -21.18 5.02 -13.17
N SER A 611 -20.99 6.15 -12.49
CA SER A 611 -22.02 6.90 -11.78
C SER A 611 -22.35 8.22 -12.51
N VAL A 612 -23.39 8.92 -12.04
CA VAL A 612 -23.86 10.22 -12.59
C VAL A 612 -22.69 11.19 -12.74
N CYS A 613 -22.59 11.94 -13.85
CA CYS A 613 -21.52 12.93 -14.02
C CYS A 613 -21.57 13.99 -12.88
N PRO A 614 -20.55 14.04 -12.00
CA PRO A 614 -20.59 14.90 -10.81
C PRO A 614 -20.48 16.39 -11.14
N THR A 615 -19.77 16.71 -12.22
CA THR A 615 -19.32 18.07 -12.55
C THR A 615 -20.16 18.74 -13.64
N LYS A 616 -21.36 18.20 -13.93
CA LYS A 616 -22.25 18.70 -15.00
C LYS A 616 -21.52 18.88 -16.34
N LEU A 617 -20.72 17.89 -16.75
CA LEU A 617 -19.97 17.88 -18.02
C LEU A 617 -18.78 18.85 -18.09
N ALA A 618 -18.35 19.43 -16.96
CA ALA A 618 -17.05 20.09 -16.88
C ALA A 618 -15.93 19.04 -16.87
N CYS A 619 -15.51 18.63 -18.06
CA CYS A 619 -14.64 17.46 -18.26
C CYS A 619 -13.14 17.79 -18.20
N VAL A 620 -12.75 19.05 -18.42
CA VAL A 620 -11.36 19.51 -18.26
C VAL A 620 -11.10 19.79 -16.78
N GLY A 621 -10.14 19.06 -16.19
CA GLY A 621 -9.85 18.95 -14.77
C GLY A 621 -10.84 18.05 -14.02
N CYS A 622 -11.13 16.87 -14.57
CA CYS A 622 -11.92 15.84 -13.89
C CYS A 622 -11.05 14.64 -13.48
N ALA A 623 -11.06 14.24 -12.20
CA ALA A 623 -10.25 13.12 -11.66
C ALA A 623 -10.63 11.75 -12.21
N ALA A 624 -11.90 11.64 -12.58
CA ALA A 624 -12.42 10.47 -13.26
C ALA A 624 -12.01 10.43 -14.73
N LYS A 625 -11.46 11.51 -15.28
CA LYS A 625 -10.91 11.50 -16.62
C LYS A 625 -9.44 11.13 -16.51
N VAL A 626 -9.02 10.16 -17.31
CA VAL A 626 -7.60 9.88 -17.50
C VAL A 626 -7.17 10.68 -18.74
N PRO A 627 -6.32 11.71 -18.59
CA PRO A 627 -5.78 12.43 -19.75
C PRO A 627 -5.03 11.46 -20.66
N GLN A 628 -5.18 11.61 -21.97
CA GLN A 628 -4.45 10.79 -22.94
C GLN A 628 -3.81 11.67 -24.01
N PRO A 629 -2.59 11.34 -24.47
CA PRO A 629 -1.88 12.13 -25.48
C PRO A 629 -2.68 12.38 -26.77
N GLU A 630 -3.49 11.41 -27.18
CA GLU A 630 -4.34 11.51 -28.38
C GLU A 630 -5.36 12.67 -28.35
N PHE A 631 -5.75 13.14 -27.17
CA PHE A 631 -6.69 14.28 -27.02
C PHE A 631 -6.00 15.61 -26.71
N LYS A 632 -4.67 15.70 -26.80
CA LYS A 632 -3.89 16.90 -26.47
C LYS A 632 -4.36 18.16 -27.21
N GLN A 633 -4.73 18.04 -28.48
CA GLN A 633 -5.18 19.19 -29.28
C GLN A 633 -6.52 19.75 -28.79
N GLU A 634 -7.40 18.90 -28.27
CA GLU A 634 -8.68 19.33 -27.69
C GLU A 634 -8.47 20.17 -26.42
N ILE A 635 -7.49 19.80 -25.59
CA ILE A 635 -7.14 20.56 -24.37
C ILE A 635 -6.45 21.88 -24.73
N LYS A 636 -5.57 21.90 -25.75
CA LYS A 636 -4.96 23.14 -26.25
C LYS A 636 -6.01 24.12 -26.77
N ALA A 637 -6.98 23.64 -27.55
CA ALA A 637 -8.08 24.46 -28.04
C ALA A 637 -8.94 25.00 -26.88
N TYR A 638 -9.22 24.15 -25.88
CA TYR A 638 -9.94 24.57 -24.67
C TYR A 638 -9.18 25.63 -23.85
N LEU A 639 -7.86 25.47 -23.72
CA LEU A 639 -7.00 26.44 -23.04
C LEU A 639 -7.03 27.80 -23.75
N GLN A 640 -6.89 27.80 -25.08
CA GLN A 640 -6.95 29.02 -25.88
C GLN A 640 -8.30 29.72 -25.74
N TRP A 641 -9.41 28.97 -25.84
CA TRP A 641 -10.76 29.50 -25.60
C TRP A 641 -10.89 30.15 -24.22
N ALA A 642 -10.36 29.51 -23.17
CA ALA A 642 -10.40 30.04 -21.82
C ALA A 642 -9.53 31.30 -21.65
N GLU A 643 -8.40 31.40 -22.34
CA GLU A 643 -7.54 32.59 -22.37
C GLU A 643 -8.21 33.79 -23.03
N GLU A 644 -8.79 33.58 -24.22
CA GLU A 644 -9.53 34.61 -24.96
C GLU A 644 -10.77 35.07 -24.18
N SER A 645 -11.49 34.14 -23.55
CA SER A 645 -12.68 34.42 -22.75
C SER A 645 -12.33 35.17 -21.45
N GLU A 646 -11.24 34.84 -20.76
CA GLU A 646 -10.78 35.58 -19.57
C GLU A 646 -10.47 37.05 -19.92
N ALA A 647 -9.75 37.29 -21.02
CA ALA A 647 -9.44 38.64 -21.47
C ALA A 647 -10.69 39.44 -21.79
N MET A 648 -11.67 38.81 -22.46
CA MET A 648 -12.97 39.41 -22.78
C MET A 648 -13.77 39.76 -21.51
N PHE A 649 -13.88 38.84 -20.56
CA PHE A 649 -14.64 39.07 -19.33
C PHE A 649 -14.00 40.15 -18.44
N ASN A 650 -12.67 40.20 -18.38
CA ASN A 650 -11.96 41.29 -17.70
C ASN A 650 -12.25 42.64 -18.35
N LYS A 651 -12.23 42.73 -19.68
CA LYS A 651 -12.55 43.96 -20.42
C LYS A 651 -14.00 44.43 -20.20
N ASN A 652 -14.92 43.48 -20.01
CA ASN A 652 -16.34 43.75 -19.79
C ASN A 652 -16.73 43.93 -18.30
N GLY A 653 -15.75 43.93 -17.39
CA GLY A 653 -16.01 44.08 -15.95
C GLY A 653 -16.70 42.86 -15.29
N MET A 654 -16.77 41.72 -15.99
CA MET A 654 -17.39 40.48 -15.51
C MET A 654 -16.37 39.65 -14.71
N LEU A 655 -15.96 40.16 -13.55
CA LEU A 655 -14.88 39.59 -12.74
C LEU A 655 -15.11 38.12 -12.32
N LEU A 656 -16.36 37.73 -12.07
CA LEU A 656 -16.71 36.34 -11.69
C LEU A 656 -16.47 35.36 -12.85
N GLU A 657 -16.84 35.73 -14.07
CA GLU A 657 -16.67 34.89 -15.26
C GLU A 657 -15.19 34.82 -15.67
N ALA A 658 -14.45 35.94 -15.55
CA ALA A 658 -13.00 35.94 -15.73
C ALA A 658 -12.30 34.97 -14.75
N LYS A 659 -12.75 34.94 -13.48
CA LYS A 659 -12.22 34.01 -12.47
C LYS A 659 -12.53 32.55 -12.78
N LYS A 660 -13.72 32.22 -13.31
CA LYS A 660 -14.05 30.86 -13.78
C LYS A 660 -13.12 30.43 -14.91
N MET A 661 -12.84 31.32 -15.87
CA MET A 661 -11.90 31.04 -16.96
C MET A 661 -10.49 30.81 -16.45
N LYS A 662 -10.02 31.57 -15.45
CA LYS A 662 -8.73 31.34 -14.79
C LYS A 662 -8.62 29.94 -14.16
N ILE A 663 -9.68 29.43 -13.55
CA ILE A 663 -9.74 28.05 -13.02
C ILE A 663 -9.68 27.03 -14.16
N SER A 664 -10.46 27.23 -15.22
CA SER A 664 -10.43 26.37 -16.42
C SER A 664 -9.05 26.32 -17.09
N LYS A 665 -8.34 27.45 -17.17
CA LYS A 665 -6.96 27.52 -17.66
C LYS A 665 -6.01 26.68 -16.82
N ASN A 666 -6.06 26.82 -15.50
CA ASN A 666 -5.19 26.05 -14.60
C ASN A 666 -5.44 24.55 -14.73
N ARG A 667 -6.71 24.12 -14.86
CA ARG A 667 -7.07 22.72 -15.10
C ARG A 667 -6.50 22.20 -16.42
N ALA A 668 -6.69 22.94 -17.51
CA ALA A 668 -6.14 22.58 -18.81
C ALA A 668 -4.61 22.51 -18.80
N LYS A 669 -3.93 23.43 -18.11
CA LYS A 669 -2.47 23.41 -17.94
C LYS A 669 -1.98 22.19 -17.14
N ASN A 670 -2.69 21.81 -16.08
CA ASN A 670 -2.34 20.61 -15.31
C ASN A 670 -2.48 19.34 -16.13
N GLU A 671 -3.56 19.20 -16.90
CA GLU A 671 -3.73 18.05 -17.81
C GLU A 671 -2.71 18.02 -18.93
N LEU A 672 -2.36 19.18 -19.50
CA LEU A 672 -1.29 19.27 -20.51
C LEU A 672 0.06 18.86 -19.91
N LYS A 673 0.36 19.27 -18.67
CA LYS A 673 1.58 18.85 -17.97
C LYS A 673 1.60 17.34 -17.75
N GLU A 674 0.48 16.75 -17.34
CA GLU A 674 0.36 15.28 -17.22
C GLU A 674 0.59 14.60 -18.57
N ILE A 675 -0.06 15.07 -19.63
CA ILE A 675 0.13 14.53 -20.99
C ILE A 675 1.59 14.66 -21.46
N GLU A 676 2.25 15.79 -21.19
CA GLU A 676 3.67 15.98 -21.54
C GLU A 676 4.57 14.97 -20.83
N LEU A 677 4.30 14.68 -19.54
CA LEU A 677 4.99 13.62 -18.82
C LEU A 677 4.71 12.24 -19.43
N MET A 678 3.46 11.99 -19.84
CA MET A 678 3.07 10.76 -20.52
C MET A 678 3.79 10.56 -21.84
N GLU A 679 3.78 11.56 -22.71
CA GLU A 679 4.52 11.54 -23.96
C GLU A 679 6.02 11.37 -23.73
N ARG A 680 6.57 11.92 -22.65
CA ARG A 680 8.00 11.78 -22.33
C ARG A 680 8.35 10.35 -21.93
N TYR A 681 7.61 9.73 -21.00
CA TYR A 681 7.91 8.34 -20.62
C TYR A 681 7.54 7.34 -21.72
N GLN A 682 6.55 7.62 -22.56
CA GLN A 682 6.22 6.79 -23.73
C GLN A 682 7.30 6.88 -24.80
N ARG A 683 7.84 8.07 -25.08
CA ARG A 683 9.00 8.21 -25.96
C ARG A 683 10.23 7.48 -25.40
N ASP A 684 10.46 7.61 -24.10
CA ASP A 684 11.52 6.89 -23.40
C ASP A 684 11.36 5.36 -23.49
N GLU A 685 10.13 4.85 -23.40
CA GLU A 685 9.84 3.40 -23.52
C GLU A 685 10.24 2.81 -24.88
N HIS A 686 10.22 3.63 -25.95
CA HIS A 686 10.62 3.23 -27.30
C HIS A 686 12.09 3.53 -27.62
N TYR A 687 12.85 4.05 -26.65
CA TYR A 687 14.27 4.31 -26.85
C TYR A 687 15.06 2.99 -26.87
N GLU A 688 15.76 2.75 -27.98
CA GLU A 688 16.64 1.58 -28.13
C GLU A 688 18.09 1.97 -27.78
N PRO A 689 18.65 1.43 -26.69
CA PRO A 689 20.01 1.77 -26.27
C PRO A 689 21.05 1.15 -27.21
N ARG A 690 22.10 1.91 -27.54
CA ARG A 690 23.24 1.40 -28.30
C ARG A 690 24.20 0.64 -27.38
N VAL A 691 24.03 -0.68 -27.32
CA VAL A 691 24.92 -1.56 -26.54
C VAL A 691 26.27 -1.70 -27.23
N ARG A 692 27.36 -1.44 -26.49
CA ARG A 692 28.74 -1.59 -26.94
C ARG A 692 29.44 -2.60 -26.05
N ILE A 693 29.83 -3.72 -26.64
CA ILE A 693 30.63 -4.75 -25.99
C ILE A 693 32.10 -4.44 -26.22
N LYS A 694 32.88 -4.40 -25.14
CA LYS A 694 34.32 -4.21 -25.25
C LYS A 694 34.97 -5.54 -25.62
N HIS A 695 35.74 -5.53 -26.71
CA HIS A 695 36.30 -6.75 -27.30
C HIS A 695 37.51 -7.29 -26.56
#